data_AF-A0A0J9SVF0-F1
#
_entry.id   AF-A0A0J9SVF0-F1
#
_cell.length_a   1.000
_cell.length_b   1.000
_cell.length_c   1.000
_cell.angle_alpha   90.00
_cell.angle_beta   90.00
_cell.angle_gamma   90.00
#
_symmetry.space_group_name_H-M   'P 1'
#
loop_
_entity.id
_entity.type
_entity.pdbx_description
1 polymer ?
#
loop_
_entity_poly.entity_id
_entity_poly.type
_entity_poly.pdbx_seq_one_letter_code
_entity_poly.pdbx_strand_id
1 'polypeptide(L)'
;MKSNLKSTLYIIFLYWYVHIKDEQKWATVNAETPNLRNGWSIKNGALHNGENNLNGKYADYLNDTVEGNSKMDAIEEGLSGQSEEAVVEAQQEEAADSQSEDEKAAKKAAEEAQEFATQATQEATQAVEDAEKAAGEAKQFATQAEEEAAKAPKEITENSEKIKKAVQEATDAREEAENASGEAKTAKGEADAAANEAKTNKESAEKQKELAQTAQEKAEKAKGAATNAQKAKVKAQIALEITKAEVAVAEAEKAKKDAAEAKTEAQNAFNKAKTEAANVDVSKVKALKDAEEEVKNASAAETKVKTEATSAKQAAEAAEKAKTEEIEEYLKTATQEATKAVASAKTAKEEAEKAQNAMKKAQIALEGTKAEVSKELAEKEVRAAEVAKDEAKAASDKVTSENKPLNKALMASNRAKEAFGKAEKYADTAKKAAEKAKEAKTVEEAKEESTKANDAEKNAKNERIKAELAAEVAKVEVVKDEAEKESKAAMDAHQQAEAVKTASGAEKAKEKAKIEAENAKGHLKKAEELAKEVSKAEYKVEEGSVSDAKNNVLEAQKAANAAKSAKDLAVKAASVATDILKAENAKNEAKQAKDDALKAKTEAEKYAGESKAVKATEAATKAAKAADTATDNATKAEKEAADAVTEANADPDEIPNKEEKVKEKANQAAAFSEEVKKAKNEALIEAEVAKAEAAKEEAKKAHIAADKAKEEAEKAAQTAQLSEVTEAKGKAENMATLAKTNAGTAEKEAQEANESANSIRDKAKKEITEEVKKKIEEIKGKAENASKAAKEAKKAQTKAEIAAAVAKAAVAKDVAKKAQSAADDAKNKADQAAKTVESKAKGEAASAAAKAKEYAKTAEDAADEVLLKAKDAEEEVKNNWDNQQKKTDITSKVNHVKEKTSQSIDAAKEAKKAKDLAEIALNVSQQRKQQKMKQKRQSNQQRNQKGKLNLRRRTRKLQKRMK
;
A
#
# COMPACT_ATOMS: atom_id res chain seq x y z
N MET A 1 -21.16 -37.48 7.16
CA MET A 1 -20.05 -37.56 8.14
C MET A 1 -18.74 -37.75 7.40
N LYS A 2 -17.69 -36.97 7.69
CA LYS A 2 -16.30 -37.24 7.25
C LYS A 2 -15.32 -36.75 8.32
N SER A 3 -14.45 -37.67 8.75
CA SER A 3 -13.26 -37.57 9.62
C SER A 3 -12.94 -36.27 10.40
N ASN A 4 -12.84 -36.39 11.72
CA ASN A 4 -12.10 -35.45 12.58
C ASN A 4 -10.61 -35.76 12.50
N LEU A 5 -9.79 -34.83 11.97
CA LEU A 5 -8.33 -34.98 11.90
C LEU A 5 -7.54 -33.71 12.32
N LYS A 6 -8.19 -32.75 13.00
CA LYS A 6 -7.56 -31.47 13.40
C LYS A 6 -7.39 -31.27 14.91
N SER A 7 -8.10 -32.01 15.76
CA SER A 7 -8.03 -31.81 17.23
C SER A 7 -6.87 -32.55 17.91
N THR A 8 -6.40 -33.67 17.37
CA THR A 8 -5.37 -34.52 18.00
C THR A 8 -3.95 -33.97 17.91
N LEU A 9 -3.64 -33.16 16.88
CA LEU A 9 -2.32 -32.55 16.71
C LEU A 9 -2.02 -31.41 17.70
N TYR A 10 -3.05 -30.75 18.24
CA TYR A 10 -2.88 -29.62 19.15
C TYR A 10 -2.47 -30.05 20.58
N ILE A 11 -2.81 -31.28 20.98
CA ILE A 11 -2.58 -31.80 22.33
C ILE A 11 -1.10 -32.20 22.54
N ILE A 12 -0.42 -32.68 21.49
CA ILE A 12 0.98 -33.13 21.57
C ILE A 12 1.94 -31.94 21.73
N PHE A 13 1.68 -30.81 21.05
CA PHE A 13 2.59 -29.66 21.08
C PHE A 13 2.59 -28.91 22.43
N LEU A 14 1.50 -28.98 23.20
CA LEU A 14 1.43 -28.44 24.56
C LEU A 14 2.22 -29.28 25.58
N TYR A 15 2.54 -30.54 25.27
CA TYR A 15 3.25 -31.44 26.20
C TYR A 15 4.78 -31.21 26.24
N TRP A 16 5.30 -30.30 25.41
CA TRP A 16 6.75 -29.99 25.34
C TRP A 16 7.13 -28.62 25.91
N TYR A 17 6.19 -27.91 26.57
CA TYR A 17 6.39 -26.55 27.08
C TYR A 17 6.18 -26.41 28.61
N VAL A 18 6.04 -27.53 29.34
CA VAL A 18 5.63 -27.53 30.76
C VAL A 18 6.65 -28.28 31.66
N HIS A 19 7.89 -28.47 31.21
CA HIS A 19 8.97 -28.96 32.05
C HIS A 19 10.20 -28.04 32.00
N ILE A 20 10.61 -27.63 33.21
CA ILE A 20 11.79 -26.84 33.63
C ILE A 20 11.46 -25.37 33.97
N LYS A 21 10.94 -25.23 35.20
CA LYS A 21 11.18 -24.10 36.11
C LYS A 21 11.20 -24.63 37.54
N ASP A 22 11.76 -23.82 38.44
CA ASP A 22 12.13 -24.16 39.81
C ASP A 22 13.29 -25.19 39.89
N GLU A 23 14.18 -25.16 40.89
CA GLU A 23 14.19 -24.42 42.16
C GLU A 23 15.34 -23.39 42.30
N GLN A 24 15.55 -22.87 43.52
CA GLN A 24 16.41 -21.72 43.83
C GLN A 24 17.69 -22.07 44.64
N LYS A 25 18.52 -21.02 44.85
CA LYS A 25 19.30 -20.67 46.06
C LYS A 25 20.78 -21.11 46.20
N TRP A 26 21.60 -20.06 46.25
CA TRP A 26 22.64 -19.76 47.27
C TRP A 26 23.80 -20.74 47.46
N ALA A 27 24.98 -20.35 46.97
CA ALA A 27 26.21 -20.38 47.75
C ALA A 27 27.23 -19.35 47.21
N THR A 28 27.86 -18.58 48.09
CA THR A 28 29.14 -17.91 47.82
C THR A 28 30.28 -18.83 48.24
N VAL A 29 31.38 -18.91 47.48
CA VAL A 29 32.75 -19.02 48.03
C VAL A 29 33.81 -18.71 46.97
N ASN A 30 35.00 -18.38 47.48
CA ASN A 30 36.20 -17.84 46.85
C ASN A 30 37.01 -18.86 45.99
N ALA A 31 38.09 -18.38 45.35
CA ALA A 31 39.13 -19.12 44.62
C ALA A 31 38.69 -19.70 43.23
N GLU A 32 39.58 -20.00 42.26
CA GLU A 32 41.06 -20.02 42.27
C GLU A 32 41.62 -19.77 40.84
N THR A 33 42.87 -19.33 40.71
CA THR A 33 43.55 -19.17 39.39
C THR A 33 44.23 -20.46 38.92
N PRO A 34 44.29 -20.70 37.61
CA PRO A 34 45.46 -21.38 37.04
C PRO A 34 46.10 -20.63 35.86
N ASN A 35 47.40 -20.36 35.99
CA ASN A 35 48.27 -20.11 34.83
C ASN A 35 48.48 -21.40 34.03
N LEU A 36 48.47 -21.33 32.70
CA LEU A 36 49.35 -22.15 31.86
C LEU A 36 49.92 -21.32 30.69
N ARG A 37 51.03 -21.80 30.13
CA ARG A 37 52.09 -20.98 29.52
C ARG A 37 52.46 -21.47 28.11
N ASN A 38 53.17 -20.60 27.37
CA ASN A 38 53.98 -20.85 26.17
C ASN A 38 53.24 -21.05 24.83
N GLY A 39 53.76 -20.36 23.80
CA GLY A 39 53.27 -20.39 22.41
C GLY A 39 53.98 -19.34 21.54
N TRP A 40 55.31 -19.31 21.56
CA TRP A 40 56.12 -18.22 20.98
C TRP A 40 56.57 -18.52 19.55
N SER A 41 56.32 -17.62 18.61
CA SER A 41 57.04 -17.59 17.32
C SER A 41 57.24 -16.15 16.82
N ILE A 42 58.51 -15.76 16.68
CA ILE A 42 58.94 -14.49 16.09
C ILE A 42 59.11 -14.69 14.57
N LYS A 43 58.79 -13.67 13.75
CA LYS A 43 59.62 -13.31 12.58
C LYS A 43 59.26 -11.97 11.92
N ASN A 44 60.33 -11.23 11.61
CA ASN A 44 60.47 -10.13 10.63
C ASN A 44 59.73 -8.79 10.94
N GLY A 45 60.39 -7.63 10.84
CA GLY A 45 61.83 -7.42 10.58
C GLY A 45 62.29 -5.94 10.58
N ALA A 46 63.60 -5.78 10.81
CA ALA A 46 64.50 -4.64 10.52
C ALA A 46 63.95 -3.19 10.40
N LEU A 47 64.30 -2.39 11.42
CA LEU A 47 65.16 -1.20 11.32
C LEU A 47 65.30 -0.48 9.96
N HIS A 48 65.11 0.86 9.98
CA HIS A 48 66.27 1.77 9.92
C HIS A 48 66.00 3.13 10.58
N ASN A 49 67.08 3.88 10.82
CA ASN A 49 67.14 5.04 11.72
C ASN A 49 66.53 6.34 11.16
N GLY A 50 66.08 7.19 12.09
CA GLY A 50 65.92 8.64 11.94
C GLY A 50 65.22 9.22 13.18
N GLU A 51 65.72 10.26 13.85
CA GLU A 51 67.05 10.86 13.78
C GLU A 51 67.35 11.56 15.14
N ASN A 52 68.61 11.91 15.40
CA ASN A 52 69.02 12.56 16.64
C ASN A 52 68.91 14.09 16.48
N ASN A 53 68.30 14.84 17.42
CA ASN A 53 68.59 16.27 17.62
C ASN A 53 67.93 16.91 18.87
N LEU A 54 68.79 17.52 19.72
CA LEU A 54 68.67 18.88 20.31
C LEU A 54 67.48 19.26 21.23
N ASN A 55 67.58 20.18 22.20
CA ASN A 55 68.70 20.76 22.98
C ASN A 55 68.11 21.65 24.12
N GLY A 56 68.91 21.98 25.15
CA GLY A 56 68.59 22.98 26.21
C GLY A 56 67.91 22.38 27.46
N LYS A 57 68.21 22.77 28.72
CA LYS A 57 68.55 24.08 29.35
C LYS A 57 67.33 25.03 29.46
N TYR A 58 67.04 25.69 30.59
CA TYR A 58 67.80 25.98 31.83
C TYR A 58 66.85 26.16 33.04
N ALA A 59 67.37 25.99 34.28
CA ALA A 59 67.07 26.79 35.50
C ALA A 59 65.62 26.80 36.10
N ASP A 60 65.36 27.09 37.39
CA ASP A 60 66.18 27.16 38.62
C ASP A 60 65.29 27.35 39.88
N TYR A 61 65.79 26.93 41.07
CA TYR A 61 65.36 27.37 42.43
C TYR A 61 63.84 27.20 42.79
N LEU A 62 63.30 27.35 44.00
CA LEU A 62 63.74 27.65 45.38
C LEU A 62 63.12 26.54 46.28
N ASN A 63 63.83 26.00 47.27
CA ASN A 63 63.72 26.32 48.70
C ASN A 63 62.31 26.19 49.32
N ASP A 64 62.19 25.31 50.32
CA ASP A 64 61.18 25.39 51.38
C ASP A 64 61.87 25.07 52.73
N THR A 65 61.40 25.63 53.84
CA THR A 65 62.21 25.85 55.07
C THR A 65 61.53 25.27 56.34
N VAL A 66 62.22 25.33 57.50
CA VAL A 66 61.71 24.98 58.86
C VAL A 66 61.71 23.45 59.10
N GLU A 67 62.14 22.85 60.23
CA GLU A 67 62.40 23.30 61.61
C GLU A 67 63.57 22.50 62.25
N GLY A 68 63.96 22.73 63.53
CA GLY A 68 64.58 21.63 64.32
C GLY A 68 65.82 21.86 65.21
N ASN A 69 66.11 23.07 65.67
CA ASN A 69 66.72 23.40 67.00
C ASN A 69 67.47 22.31 67.83
N SER A 70 68.73 22.54 68.26
CA SER A 70 69.22 22.45 69.67
C SER A 70 70.76 22.34 69.85
N LYS A 71 71.27 22.90 70.98
CA LYS A 71 72.64 22.83 71.55
C LYS A 71 73.72 23.63 70.80
N MET A 72 74.28 24.74 71.30
CA MET A 72 74.55 25.27 72.66
C MET A 72 75.80 24.65 73.35
N ASP A 73 76.52 25.51 74.07
CA ASP A 73 77.72 25.31 74.90
C ASP A 73 79.06 25.11 74.14
N ALA A 74 80.16 25.82 74.45
CA ALA A 74 80.34 26.97 75.36
C ALA A 74 81.69 27.72 75.15
N ILE A 75 81.74 29.00 75.57
CA ILE A 75 82.92 29.77 76.11
C ILE A 75 84.06 30.08 75.09
N GLU A 76 84.42 31.35 74.82
CA GLU A 76 85.29 32.28 75.61
C GLU A 76 86.76 31.80 75.70
N GLU A 77 87.82 32.61 75.62
CA GLU A 77 88.00 34.08 75.81
C GLU A 77 88.70 34.72 74.56
N GLY A 78 88.74 36.05 74.36
CA GLY A 78 89.76 36.97 74.91
C GLY A 78 91.14 36.79 74.23
N LEU A 79 91.65 37.63 73.31
CA LEU A 79 91.48 39.06 73.00
C LEU A 79 92.24 40.05 73.92
N SER A 80 93.57 39.89 73.99
CA SER A 80 94.55 40.97 74.21
C SER A 80 95.84 40.63 73.41
N GLY A 81 96.62 41.58 72.89
CA GLY A 81 96.55 43.04 72.99
C GLY A 81 97.71 43.59 73.82
N GLN A 82 98.57 44.42 73.18
CA GLN A 82 99.76 45.08 73.74
C GLN A 82 100.89 44.10 74.13
N SER A 83 102.13 44.18 73.61
CA SER A 83 103.10 45.29 73.43
C SER A 83 103.87 45.65 74.70
N GLU A 84 105.13 45.23 74.77
CA GLU A 84 106.08 45.70 75.78
C GLU A 84 107.52 45.60 75.26
N GLU A 85 108.05 46.70 74.74
CA GLU A 85 109.49 46.95 74.80
C GLU A 85 109.78 47.57 76.17
N ALA A 86 110.75 47.01 76.89
CA ALA A 86 111.19 47.50 78.20
C ALA A 86 112.71 47.64 78.21
N VAL A 87 113.17 48.86 78.51
CA VAL A 87 114.57 49.28 78.63
C VAL A 87 114.84 49.65 80.10
N VAL A 88 116.10 49.99 80.44
CA VAL A 88 116.58 50.42 81.78
C VAL A 88 116.72 49.23 82.76
N GLU A 89 117.74 49.04 83.62
CA GLU A 89 118.95 49.78 84.09
C GLU A 89 120.25 49.02 83.68
N ALA A 90 121.51 49.50 83.66
CA ALA A 90 122.28 50.71 84.00
C ALA A 90 123.48 50.42 84.97
N GLN A 91 124.71 50.34 84.42
CA GLN A 91 126.05 50.39 85.06
C GLN A 91 127.08 50.55 83.91
N GLN A 92 128.10 51.42 83.84
CA GLN A 92 128.85 52.30 84.78
C GLN A 92 129.87 51.58 85.68
N GLU A 93 131.14 52.00 85.82
CA GLU A 93 131.99 53.04 85.16
C GLU A 93 132.96 52.36 84.11
N GLU A 94 134.17 52.74 83.66
CA GLU A 94 135.18 53.83 83.80
C GLU A 94 135.55 54.36 82.39
N ALA A 95 135.78 55.66 82.14
CA ALA A 95 137.02 56.47 82.30
C ALA A 95 138.22 56.03 81.41
N ALA A 96 138.89 56.90 80.64
CA ALA A 96 138.83 58.37 80.45
C ALA A 96 139.01 58.73 78.94
N ASP A 97 138.84 59.96 78.44
CA ASP A 97 138.77 61.28 79.08
C ASP A 97 137.89 62.28 78.26
N SER A 98 137.33 63.29 78.95
CA SER A 98 136.73 64.58 78.52
C SER A 98 136.13 64.82 77.10
N GLN A 99 134.79 65.04 77.02
CA GLN A 99 134.14 66.16 76.28
C GLN A 99 132.61 66.29 76.61
N SER A 100 131.93 67.31 76.07
CA SER A 100 130.72 67.97 76.66
C SER A 100 129.33 67.38 76.32
N GLU A 101 128.30 67.76 77.11
CA GLU A 101 127.00 67.07 77.19
C GLU A 101 126.07 67.20 75.96
N ASP A 102 126.12 68.30 75.19
CA ASP A 102 125.14 68.60 74.13
C ASP A 102 125.04 67.51 73.03
N GLU A 103 126.11 66.77 72.78
CA GLU A 103 126.21 65.79 71.68
C GLU A 103 125.36 64.53 71.93
N LYS A 104 125.07 64.17 73.19
CA LYS A 104 124.25 62.98 73.52
C LYS A 104 122.76 63.16 73.20
N ALA A 105 122.22 64.36 73.40
CA ALA A 105 120.80 64.63 73.18
C ALA A 105 120.41 64.53 71.69
N ALA A 106 121.28 65.04 70.81
CA ALA A 106 121.09 64.98 69.37
C ALA A 106 121.02 63.53 68.85
N LYS A 107 121.82 62.61 69.41
CA LYS A 107 121.86 61.22 68.93
C LYS A 107 120.58 60.43 69.26
N LYS A 108 119.99 60.60 70.45
CA LYS A 108 118.73 59.90 70.79
C LYS A 108 117.55 60.39 69.95
N ALA A 109 117.47 61.70 69.71
CA ALA A 109 116.44 62.29 68.84
C ALA A 109 116.54 61.81 67.38
N ALA A 110 117.74 61.44 66.92
CA ALA A 110 117.95 60.82 65.60
C ALA A 110 117.40 59.39 65.53
N GLU A 111 117.62 58.57 66.57
CA GLU A 111 117.16 57.18 66.64
C GLU A 111 115.60 57.13 66.69
N GLU A 112 114.98 57.95 67.55
CA GLU A 112 113.50 58.09 67.61
C GLU A 112 112.88 58.51 66.26
N ALA A 113 113.54 59.40 65.51
CA ALA A 113 113.08 59.83 64.19
C ALA A 113 113.16 58.71 63.13
N GLN A 114 114.13 57.79 63.24
CA GLN A 114 114.27 56.67 62.29
C GLN A 114 113.24 55.56 62.52
N GLU A 115 112.87 55.30 63.78
CA GLU A 115 111.77 54.38 64.13
C GLU A 115 110.43 54.94 63.63
N PHE A 116 110.14 56.21 63.93
CA PHE A 116 108.93 56.90 63.49
C PHE A 116 108.77 56.91 61.95
N ALA A 117 109.86 57.20 61.23
CA ALA A 117 109.91 57.10 59.77
C ALA A 117 109.68 55.67 59.27
N THR A 118 110.13 54.64 60.00
CA THR A 118 109.91 53.23 59.66
C THR A 118 108.46 52.80 59.87
N GLN A 119 107.82 53.23 60.97
CA GLN A 119 106.40 53.01 61.20
C GLN A 119 105.56 53.65 60.09
N ALA A 120 105.84 54.91 59.71
CA ALA A 120 105.18 55.57 58.57
C ALA A 120 105.35 54.79 57.24
N THR A 121 106.52 54.19 57.00
CA THR A 121 106.78 53.32 55.83
C THR A 121 105.87 52.08 55.84
N GLN A 122 105.68 51.45 57.01
CA GLN A 122 104.82 50.26 57.17
C GLN A 122 103.34 50.61 57.03
N GLU A 123 102.89 51.69 57.67
CA GLU A 123 101.50 52.14 57.61
C GLU A 123 101.09 52.59 56.19
N ALA A 124 101.99 53.27 55.46
CA ALA A 124 101.79 53.58 54.05
C ALA A 124 101.78 52.33 53.16
N THR A 125 102.49 51.27 53.54
CA THR A 125 102.47 49.98 52.83
C THR A 125 101.13 49.27 53.00
N GLN A 126 100.65 49.12 54.24
CA GLN A 126 99.34 48.53 54.53
C GLN A 126 98.21 49.29 53.82
N ALA A 127 98.25 50.63 53.85
CA ALA A 127 97.27 51.46 53.15
C ALA A 127 97.26 51.22 51.63
N VAL A 128 98.42 51.01 50.99
CA VAL A 128 98.48 50.67 49.55
C VAL A 128 97.86 49.30 49.28
N GLU A 129 98.16 48.28 50.10
CA GLU A 129 97.59 46.94 49.93
C GLU A 129 96.06 46.93 50.10
N ASP A 130 95.54 47.65 51.10
CA ASP A 130 94.10 47.81 51.31
C ASP A 130 93.41 48.62 50.18
N ALA A 131 94.11 49.60 49.59
CA ALA A 131 93.61 50.37 48.45
C ALA A 131 93.64 49.55 47.14
N GLU A 132 94.69 48.78 46.88
CA GLU A 132 94.75 47.86 45.73
C GLU A 132 93.68 46.77 45.81
N LYS A 133 93.48 46.20 47.00
CA LYS A 133 92.40 45.23 47.24
C LYS A 133 91.02 45.84 47.01
N ALA A 134 90.78 47.05 47.53
CA ALA A 134 89.52 47.76 47.31
C ALA A 134 89.26 48.03 45.82
N ALA A 135 90.27 48.50 45.07
CA ALA A 135 90.16 48.70 43.62
C ALA A 135 89.92 47.39 42.85
N GLY A 136 90.56 46.29 43.25
CA GLY A 136 90.34 44.96 42.69
C GLY A 136 88.91 44.45 42.92
N GLU A 137 88.36 44.63 44.12
CA GLU A 137 86.98 44.25 44.47
C GLU A 137 85.96 45.16 43.76
N ALA A 138 86.19 46.49 43.73
CA ALA A 138 85.37 47.45 42.97
C ALA A 138 85.26 47.07 41.49
N LYS A 139 86.38 46.65 40.89
CA LYS A 139 86.46 46.20 39.50
C LYS A 139 85.65 44.94 39.24
N GLN A 140 85.64 43.99 40.17
CA GLN A 140 84.80 42.79 40.06
C GLN A 140 83.30 43.16 40.12
N PHE A 141 82.89 44.06 41.02
CA PHE A 141 81.49 44.49 41.11
C PHE A 141 81.02 45.24 39.85
N ALA A 142 81.87 46.09 39.25
CA ALA A 142 81.56 46.73 37.97
C ALA A 142 81.35 45.71 36.83
N THR A 143 82.25 44.73 36.68
CA THR A 143 82.07 43.66 35.66
C THR A 143 80.84 42.79 35.93
N GLN A 144 80.50 42.52 37.19
CA GLN A 144 79.27 41.80 37.53
C GLN A 144 78.02 42.62 37.21
N ALA A 145 78.07 43.95 37.31
CA ALA A 145 76.94 44.81 36.94
C ALA A 145 76.69 44.76 35.43
N GLU A 146 77.75 44.77 34.61
CA GLU A 146 77.65 44.55 33.15
C GLU A 146 77.05 43.16 32.81
N GLU A 147 77.48 42.11 33.51
CA GLU A 147 76.96 40.74 33.31
C GLU A 147 75.50 40.57 33.75
N GLU A 148 75.08 41.17 34.87
CA GLU A 148 73.67 41.16 35.31
C GLU A 148 72.79 41.98 34.36
N ALA A 149 73.24 43.17 33.94
CA ALA A 149 72.53 44.01 32.97
C ALA A 149 72.31 43.30 31.63
N ALA A 150 73.23 42.42 31.21
CA ALA A 150 73.10 41.61 30.00
C ALA A 150 71.99 40.54 30.07
N LYS A 151 71.49 40.20 31.27
CA LYS A 151 70.37 39.26 31.46
C LYS A 151 69.00 39.91 31.24
N ALA A 152 68.91 41.24 31.30
CA ALA A 152 67.65 41.97 31.21
C ALA A 152 66.85 41.61 29.93
N PRO A 153 65.52 41.37 30.03
CA PRO A 153 64.71 41.02 28.87
C PRO A 153 64.64 42.17 27.88
N LYS A 154 65.22 41.97 26.69
CA LYS A 154 65.33 42.95 25.58
C LYS A 154 64.01 43.53 25.08
N GLU A 155 62.89 42.95 25.51
CA GLU A 155 61.52 43.35 25.19
C GLU A 155 60.97 44.43 26.13
N ILE A 156 61.61 44.66 27.29
CA ILE A 156 61.21 45.65 28.30
C ILE A 156 62.21 46.81 28.29
N THR A 157 61.78 47.95 27.75
CA THR A 157 62.61 49.15 27.65
C THR A 157 62.54 50.05 28.88
N GLU A 158 61.47 49.96 29.69
CA GLU A 158 61.16 50.93 30.76
C GLU A 158 62.25 51.04 31.84
N ASN A 159 62.90 49.94 32.21
CA ASN A 159 64.00 49.93 33.18
C ASN A 159 65.39 50.03 32.50
N SER A 160 65.49 50.02 31.17
CA SER A 160 66.77 49.94 30.45
C SER A 160 67.69 51.13 30.75
N GLU A 161 67.13 52.33 30.94
CA GLU A 161 67.90 53.53 31.28
C GLU A 161 68.42 53.49 32.72
N LYS A 162 67.62 52.98 33.66
CA LYS A 162 68.04 52.77 35.05
C LYS A 162 69.15 51.73 35.17
N ILE A 163 69.02 50.60 34.48
CA ILE A 163 70.04 49.54 34.46
C ILE A 163 71.37 50.11 33.91
N LYS A 164 71.33 50.84 32.79
CA LYS A 164 72.53 51.52 32.25
C LYS A 164 73.14 52.52 33.22
N LYS A 165 72.31 53.32 33.91
CA LYS A 165 72.75 54.27 34.94
C LYS A 165 73.44 53.55 36.11
N ALA A 166 72.88 52.46 36.62
CA ALA A 166 73.47 51.70 37.72
C ALA A 166 74.79 51.01 37.31
N VAL A 167 74.90 50.50 36.08
CA VAL A 167 76.17 50.01 35.52
C VAL A 167 77.19 51.13 35.39
N GLN A 168 76.80 52.32 34.91
CA GLN A 168 77.69 53.47 34.85
C GLN A 168 78.16 53.90 36.25
N GLU A 169 77.26 53.99 37.23
CA GLU A 169 77.60 54.28 38.63
C GLU A 169 78.59 53.26 39.22
N ALA A 170 78.52 51.98 38.80
CA ALA A 170 79.49 50.96 39.21
C ALA A 170 80.86 51.14 38.55
N THR A 171 80.90 51.54 37.27
CA THR A 171 82.13 51.84 36.53
C THR A 171 82.79 53.13 37.02
N ASP A 172 82.02 54.19 37.26
CA ASP A 172 82.51 55.45 37.83
C ASP A 172 83.12 55.20 39.23
N ALA A 173 82.45 54.41 40.07
CA ALA A 173 82.96 54.01 41.38
C ALA A 173 84.20 53.08 41.31
N ARG A 174 84.34 52.28 40.26
CA ARG A 174 85.59 51.55 39.97
C ARG A 174 86.72 52.52 39.61
N GLU A 175 86.46 53.53 38.78
CA GLU A 175 87.47 54.53 38.42
C GLU A 175 87.88 55.39 39.63
N GLU A 176 86.95 55.77 40.51
CA GLU A 176 87.28 56.37 41.81
C GLU A 176 88.24 55.49 42.62
N ALA A 177 88.00 54.18 42.69
CA ALA A 177 88.84 53.24 43.45
C ALA A 177 90.23 53.01 42.80
N GLU A 178 90.30 52.86 41.47
CA GLU A 178 91.58 52.75 40.75
C GLU A 178 92.42 54.04 40.89
N ASN A 179 91.79 55.22 40.86
CA ASN A 179 92.46 56.51 41.11
C ASN A 179 92.95 56.63 42.57
N ALA A 180 92.12 56.32 43.56
CA ALA A 180 92.50 56.36 44.97
C ALA A 180 93.63 55.37 45.31
N SER A 181 93.70 54.20 44.64
CA SER A 181 94.86 53.30 44.74
C SER A 181 96.14 53.94 44.14
N GLY A 182 96.01 54.70 43.05
CA GLY A 182 97.11 55.50 42.48
C GLY A 182 97.59 56.62 43.40
N GLU A 183 96.68 57.32 44.08
CA GLU A 183 97.00 58.33 45.10
C GLU A 183 97.71 57.70 46.30
N ALA A 184 97.23 56.56 46.81
CA ALA A 184 97.86 55.83 47.91
C ALA A 184 99.30 55.42 47.55
N LYS A 185 99.55 54.92 46.34
CA LYS A 185 100.88 54.56 45.84
C LYS A 185 101.80 55.77 45.69
N THR A 186 101.27 56.91 45.24
CA THR A 186 102.02 58.16 45.12
C THR A 186 102.40 58.69 46.50
N ALA A 187 101.43 58.76 47.42
CA ALA A 187 101.66 59.18 48.80
C ALA A 187 102.64 58.24 49.54
N LYS A 188 102.58 56.92 49.29
CA LYS A 188 103.60 55.98 49.76
C LYS A 188 104.97 56.29 49.17
N GLY A 189 105.10 56.50 47.85
CA GLY A 189 106.38 56.85 47.23
C GLY A 189 107.01 58.12 47.82
N GLU A 190 106.20 59.11 48.17
CA GLU A 190 106.64 60.31 48.90
C GLU A 190 106.99 60.04 50.37
N ALA A 191 106.25 59.16 51.07
CA ALA A 191 106.55 58.73 52.43
C ALA A 191 107.87 57.94 52.49
N ASP A 192 108.05 56.98 51.59
CA ASP A 192 109.27 56.17 51.42
C ASP A 192 110.48 57.09 51.12
N ALA A 193 110.31 58.12 50.29
CA ALA A 193 111.35 59.11 50.00
C ALA A 193 111.72 59.92 51.25
N ALA A 194 110.74 60.54 51.93
CA ALA A 194 110.97 61.33 53.13
C ALA A 194 111.55 60.49 54.28
N ALA A 195 111.12 59.23 54.43
CA ALA A 195 111.64 58.30 55.43
C ALA A 195 113.09 57.89 55.15
N ASN A 196 113.46 57.67 53.89
CA ASN A 196 114.85 57.39 53.51
C ASN A 196 115.75 58.62 53.66
N GLU A 197 115.24 59.83 53.39
CA GLU A 197 115.99 61.07 53.61
C GLU A 197 116.18 61.35 55.11
N ALA A 198 115.16 61.14 55.95
CA ALA A 198 115.28 61.17 57.42
C ALA A 198 116.33 60.19 57.95
N LYS A 199 116.40 58.97 57.39
CA LYS A 199 117.38 57.94 57.78
C LYS A 199 118.82 58.22 57.32
N THR A 200 119.02 59.08 56.33
CA THR A 200 120.35 59.29 55.71
C THR A 200 120.94 60.70 55.93
N ASN A 201 120.11 61.70 56.22
CA ASN A 201 120.56 63.05 56.55
C ASN A 201 121.38 63.07 57.86
N LYS A 202 122.43 63.90 57.93
CA LYS A 202 123.33 64.08 59.09
C LYS A 202 123.51 65.55 59.51
N GLU A 203 122.72 66.48 58.96
CA GLU A 203 122.87 67.92 59.22
C GLU A 203 122.40 68.33 60.63
N SER A 204 121.21 67.88 61.06
CA SER A 204 120.72 68.02 62.44
C SER A 204 119.61 67.03 62.77
N ALA A 205 119.44 66.71 64.05
CA ALA A 205 118.36 65.84 64.53
C ALA A 205 116.96 66.48 64.36
N GLU A 206 116.86 67.81 64.46
CA GLU A 206 115.61 68.55 64.20
C GLU A 206 115.13 68.34 62.76
N LYS A 207 116.04 68.36 61.79
CA LYS A 207 115.72 68.17 60.37
C LYS A 207 115.34 66.72 60.04
N GLN A 208 115.95 65.74 60.71
CA GLN A 208 115.50 64.35 60.63
C GLN A 208 114.07 64.17 61.18
N LYS A 209 113.73 64.86 62.28
CA LYS A 209 112.39 64.84 62.88
C LYS A 209 111.34 65.50 61.99
N GLU A 210 111.66 66.62 61.34
CA GLU A 210 110.79 67.29 60.36
C GLU A 210 110.52 66.39 59.14
N LEU A 211 111.55 65.70 58.63
CA LEU A 211 111.40 64.71 57.56
C LEU A 211 110.60 63.46 57.98
N ALA A 212 110.76 62.99 59.22
CA ALA A 212 109.97 61.88 59.77
C ALA A 212 108.49 62.26 59.96
N GLN A 213 108.20 63.49 60.41
CA GLN A 213 106.83 64.04 60.44
C GLN A 213 106.24 64.18 59.03
N THR A 214 107.05 64.61 58.05
CA THR A 214 106.64 64.65 56.63
C THR A 214 106.30 63.26 56.12
N ALA A 215 107.11 62.24 56.44
CA ALA A 215 106.81 60.85 56.08
C ALA A 215 105.49 60.35 56.70
N GLN A 216 105.20 60.71 57.95
CA GLN A 216 103.92 60.38 58.59
C GLN A 216 102.73 61.11 57.94
N GLU A 217 102.85 62.40 57.60
CA GLU A 217 101.79 63.14 56.90
C GLU A 217 101.45 62.52 55.53
N LYS A 218 102.48 62.00 54.83
CA LYS A 218 102.33 61.24 53.59
C LYS A 218 101.72 59.85 53.83
N ALA A 219 102.05 59.18 54.93
CA ALA A 219 101.40 57.91 55.32
C ALA A 219 99.91 58.10 55.68
N GLU A 220 99.54 59.17 56.38
CA GLU A 220 98.14 59.53 56.65
C GLU A 220 97.39 59.86 55.35
N LYS A 221 98.03 60.51 54.37
CA LYS A 221 97.46 60.69 53.02
C LYS A 221 97.25 59.35 52.31
N ALA A 222 98.14 58.38 52.47
CA ALA A 222 97.93 57.02 51.95
C ALA A 222 96.74 56.33 52.66
N LYS A 223 96.59 56.44 53.99
CA LYS A 223 95.42 55.92 54.73
C LYS A 223 94.11 56.59 54.29
N GLY A 224 94.13 57.90 54.06
CA GLY A 224 92.98 58.66 53.53
C GLY A 224 92.57 58.18 52.13
N ALA A 225 93.55 57.97 51.25
CA ALA A 225 93.33 57.40 49.92
C ALA A 225 92.80 55.95 49.98
N ALA A 226 93.33 55.10 50.87
CA ALA A 226 92.83 53.75 51.12
C ALA A 226 91.38 53.74 51.64
N THR A 227 91.05 54.66 52.54
CA THR A 227 89.67 54.89 53.02
C THR A 227 88.75 55.29 51.87
N ASN A 228 89.21 56.19 50.98
CA ASN A 228 88.46 56.57 49.79
C ASN A 228 88.27 55.40 48.82
N ALA A 229 89.29 54.55 48.63
CA ALA A 229 89.20 53.34 47.80
C ALA A 229 88.16 52.33 48.37
N GLN A 230 88.12 52.12 49.69
CA GLN A 230 87.09 51.27 50.32
C GLN A 230 85.68 51.88 50.19
N LYS A 231 85.54 53.21 50.32
CA LYS A 231 84.27 53.91 50.05
C LYS A 231 83.81 53.71 48.60
N ALA A 232 84.72 53.86 47.63
CA ALA A 232 84.47 53.68 46.21
C ALA A 232 84.11 52.22 45.84
N LYS A 233 84.79 51.23 46.43
CA LYS A 233 84.41 49.81 46.35
C LYS A 233 82.95 49.57 46.77
N VAL A 234 82.52 50.11 47.91
CA VAL A 234 81.16 49.86 48.39
C VAL A 234 80.12 50.64 47.57
N LYS A 235 80.45 51.82 47.02
CA LYS A 235 79.63 52.44 45.96
C LYS A 235 79.42 51.47 44.77
N ALA A 236 80.49 50.86 44.26
CA ALA A 236 80.40 49.89 43.16
C ALA A 236 79.56 48.64 43.53
N GLN A 237 79.66 48.18 44.78
CA GLN A 237 78.85 47.07 45.29
C GLN A 237 77.36 47.44 45.42
N ILE A 238 77.03 48.63 45.91
CA ILE A 238 75.65 49.14 45.97
C ILE A 238 75.08 49.30 44.55
N ALA A 239 75.87 49.80 43.60
CA ALA A 239 75.48 49.94 42.20
C ALA A 239 75.22 48.57 41.52
N LEU A 240 75.98 47.53 41.86
CA LEU A 240 75.70 46.14 41.47
C LEU A 240 74.35 45.63 42.03
N GLU A 241 74.07 45.83 43.31
CA GLU A 241 72.80 45.39 43.91
C GLU A 241 71.58 46.14 43.33
N ILE A 242 71.72 47.45 43.06
CA ILE A 242 70.70 48.22 42.32
C ILE A 242 70.53 47.67 40.90
N THR A 243 71.62 47.31 40.22
CA THR A 243 71.56 46.70 38.89
C THR A 243 70.78 45.38 38.91
N LYS A 244 71.04 44.48 39.87
CA LYS A 244 70.28 43.24 40.07
C LYS A 244 68.79 43.52 40.33
N ALA A 245 68.48 44.50 41.16
CA ALA A 245 67.10 44.86 41.49
C ALA A 245 66.34 45.38 40.26
N GLU A 246 66.94 46.28 39.46
CA GLU A 246 66.32 46.83 38.26
C GLU A 246 66.20 45.81 37.11
N VAL A 247 67.14 44.86 37.00
CA VAL A 247 67.03 43.69 36.12
C VAL A 247 65.84 42.80 36.54
N ALA A 248 65.68 42.55 37.84
CA ALA A 248 64.55 41.78 38.37
C ALA A 248 63.19 42.47 38.10
N VAL A 249 63.11 43.79 38.17
CA VAL A 249 61.89 44.52 37.75
C VAL A 249 61.58 44.32 36.28
N ALA A 250 62.60 44.34 35.40
CA ALA A 250 62.41 44.08 33.98
C ALA A 250 61.92 42.64 33.71
N GLU A 251 62.43 41.63 34.42
CA GLU A 251 61.89 40.26 34.36
C GLU A 251 60.43 40.17 34.85
N ALA A 252 60.09 40.84 35.94
CA ALA A 252 58.74 40.85 36.50
C ALA A 252 57.72 41.57 35.60
N GLU A 253 58.12 42.67 34.95
CA GLU A 253 57.30 43.37 33.96
C GLU A 253 57.10 42.56 32.67
N LYS A 254 58.11 41.79 32.22
CA LYS A 254 57.90 40.79 31.16
C LYS A 254 56.88 39.73 31.60
N ALA A 255 57.05 39.12 32.78
CA ALA A 255 56.12 38.12 33.28
C ALA A 255 54.68 38.65 33.37
N LYS A 256 54.51 39.92 33.78
CA LYS A 256 53.23 40.65 33.85
C LYS A 256 52.58 40.85 32.48
N LYS A 257 53.37 41.10 31.43
CA LYS A 257 52.89 41.15 30.04
C LYS A 257 52.47 39.76 29.55
N ASP A 258 53.36 38.77 29.67
CA ASP A 258 53.14 37.39 29.21
C ASP A 258 51.87 36.77 29.85
N ALA A 259 51.63 37.04 31.14
CA ALA A 259 50.43 36.59 31.85
C ALA A 259 49.13 37.29 31.38
N ALA A 260 49.20 38.58 31.02
CA ALA A 260 48.04 39.33 30.51
C ALA A 260 47.65 38.90 29.08
N GLU A 261 48.64 38.60 28.22
CA GLU A 261 48.41 38.00 26.90
C GLU A 261 47.82 36.58 27.04
N ALA A 262 48.39 35.73 27.89
CA ALA A 262 47.90 34.38 28.14
C ALA A 262 46.45 34.34 28.65
N LYS A 263 46.09 35.21 29.61
CA LYS A 263 44.71 35.39 30.08
C LYS A 263 43.76 35.82 28.96
N THR A 264 44.20 36.75 28.10
CA THR A 264 43.40 37.24 26.97
C THR A 264 43.13 36.13 25.96
N GLU A 265 44.11 35.29 25.67
CA GLU A 265 43.91 34.10 24.83
C GLU A 265 43.02 33.04 25.48
N ALA A 266 43.15 32.78 26.78
CA ALA A 266 42.24 31.88 27.51
C ALA A 266 40.78 32.36 27.43
N GLN A 267 40.55 33.66 27.66
CA GLN A 267 39.22 34.28 27.58
C GLN A 267 38.64 34.19 26.16
N ASN A 268 39.48 34.36 25.13
CA ASN A 268 39.09 34.20 23.74
C ASN A 268 38.77 32.74 23.38
N ALA A 269 39.48 31.77 23.96
CA ALA A 269 39.17 30.35 23.79
C ALA A 269 37.81 29.98 24.40
N PHE A 270 37.55 30.40 25.66
CA PHE A 270 36.25 30.21 26.29
C PHE A 270 35.09 30.89 25.53
N ASN A 271 35.28 32.11 25.05
CA ASN A 271 34.26 32.83 24.29
C ASN A 271 33.89 32.10 22.98
N LYS A 272 34.88 31.49 22.30
CA LYS A 272 34.65 30.60 21.15
C LYS A 272 33.93 29.32 21.58
N ALA A 273 34.38 28.65 22.64
CA ALA A 273 33.78 27.42 23.14
C ALA A 273 32.29 27.60 23.49
N LYS A 274 31.95 28.73 24.14
CA LYS A 274 30.57 29.12 24.45
C LYS A 274 29.71 29.36 23.20
N THR A 275 30.32 29.82 22.11
CA THR A 275 29.64 30.01 20.81
C THR A 275 29.38 28.66 20.13
N GLU A 276 30.36 27.77 20.10
CA GLU A 276 30.21 26.41 19.53
C GLU A 276 29.16 25.59 20.30
N ALA A 277 29.20 25.65 21.64
CA ALA A 277 28.27 24.93 22.52
C ALA A 277 26.80 25.36 22.35
N ALA A 278 26.54 26.59 21.88
CA ALA A 278 25.18 27.10 21.69
C ALA A 278 24.40 26.38 20.56
N ASN A 279 25.08 25.57 19.73
CA ASN A 279 24.44 24.75 18.69
C ASN A 279 23.73 23.50 19.25
N VAL A 280 23.96 23.15 20.53
CA VAL A 280 23.47 21.92 21.17
C VAL A 280 22.97 22.19 22.60
N ASP A 281 22.55 21.14 23.30
CA ASP A 281 22.25 21.20 24.73
C ASP A 281 23.55 21.40 25.53
N VAL A 282 23.81 22.65 25.92
CA VAL A 282 24.99 23.10 26.67
C VAL A 282 25.21 22.29 27.96
N SER A 283 24.16 21.69 28.56
CA SER A 283 24.31 20.88 29.78
C SER A 283 25.16 19.61 29.57
N LYS A 284 25.29 19.17 28.32
CA LYS A 284 26.06 17.98 27.92
C LYS A 284 27.51 18.28 27.54
N VAL A 285 27.81 19.54 27.21
CA VAL A 285 29.15 20.01 26.83
C VAL A 285 29.93 20.27 28.12
N LYS A 286 30.66 19.27 28.61
CA LYS A 286 31.42 19.35 29.86
C LYS A 286 32.63 20.27 29.71
N ALA A 287 33.34 20.19 28.57
CA ALA A 287 34.58 20.93 28.33
C ALA A 287 34.41 22.46 28.38
N LEU A 288 33.17 22.97 28.22
CA LEU A 288 32.87 24.39 28.38
C LEU A 288 33.11 24.88 29.82
N LYS A 289 32.87 24.03 30.83
CA LYS A 289 33.12 24.36 32.24
C LYS A 289 34.61 24.38 32.54
N ASP A 290 35.33 23.39 32.01
CA ASP A 290 36.78 23.29 32.13
C ASP A 290 37.47 24.52 31.52
N ALA A 291 36.96 25.02 30.37
CA ALA A 291 37.37 26.29 29.78
C ALA A 291 37.04 27.52 30.64
N GLU A 292 35.89 27.54 31.33
CA GLU A 292 35.52 28.63 32.26
C GLU A 292 36.41 28.66 33.51
N GLU A 293 36.82 27.49 33.99
CA GLU A 293 37.69 27.33 35.16
C GLU A 293 39.13 27.78 34.85
N GLU A 294 39.69 27.37 33.71
CA GLU A 294 41.05 27.79 33.34
C GLU A 294 41.16 29.28 32.99
N VAL A 295 40.07 29.94 32.56
CA VAL A 295 40.00 31.42 32.48
C VAL A 295 40.12 32.07 33.86
N LYS A 296 39.53 31.47 34.91
CA LYS A 296 39.67 31.96 36.30
C LYS A 296 41.09 31.73 36.81
N ASN A 297 41.69 30.57 36.50
CA ASN A 297 43.09 30.26 36.85
C ASN A 297 44.07 31.27 36.22
N ALA A 298 43.94 31.54 34.91
CA ALA A 298 44.76 32.54 34.22
C ALA A 298 44.55 33.96 34.79
N SER A 299 43.32 34.30 35.19
CA SER A 299 42.99 35.60 35.81
C SER A 299 43.56 35.76 37.22
N ALA A 300 43.55 34.70 38.02
CA ALA A 300 44.15 34.68 39.36
C ALA A 300 45.69 34.80 39.27
N ALA A 301 46.31 34.04 38.36
CA ALA A 301 47.74 34.13 38.07
C ALA A 301 48.14 35.55 37.64
N GLU A 302 47.50 36.13 36.62
CA GLU A 302 47.76 37.52 36.17
C GLU A 302 47.65 38.54 37.32
N THR A 303 46.68 38.37 38.23
CA THR A 303 46.50 39.25 39.38
C THR A 303 47.67 39.13 40.38
N LYS A 304 48.17 37.91 40.63
CA LYS A 304 49.34 37.70 41.49
C LYS A 304 50.63 38.22 40.83
N VAL A 305 50.84 37.97 39.54
CA VAL A 305 51.99 38.52 38.78
C VAL A 305 52.02 40.05 38.84
N LYS A 306 50.88 40.71 38.69
CA LYS A 306 50.76 42.18 38.83
C LYS A 306 51.13 42.67 40.24
N THR A 307 50.81 41.90 41.27
CA THR A 307 51.20 42.21 42.65
C THR A 307 52.71 42.07 42.81
N GLU A 308 53.30 40.94 42.42
CA GLU A 308 54.74 40.71 42.57
C GLU A 308 55.61 41.66 41.72
N ALA A 309 55.20 42.02 40.50
CA ALA A 309 55.89 43.05 39.72
C ALA A 309 55.86 44.44 40.41
N THR A 310 54.77 44.74 41.13
CA THR A 310 54.69 45.96 41.96
C THR A 310 55.61 45.87 43.18
N SER A 311 55.65 44.72 43.86
CA SER A 311 56.58 44.46 44.98
C SER A 311 58.04 44.58 44.55
N ALA A 312 58.42 43.97 43.42
CA ALA A 312 59.77 44.03 42.87
C ALA A 312 60.18 45.47 42.54
N LYS A 313 59.27 46.25 41.94
CA LYS A 313 59.50 47.67 41.65
C LYS A 313 59.67 48.52 42.91
N GLN A 314 58.84 48.29 43.94
CA GLN A 314 58.98 49.00 45.21
C GLN A 314 60.30 48.68 45.92
N ALA A 315 60.76 47.43 45.86
CA ALA A 315 62.04 47.01 46.42
C ALA A 315 63.24 47.60 45.63
N ALA A 316 63.22 47.60 44.29
CA ALA A 316 64.25 48.27 43.50
C ALA A 316 64.28 49.79 43.73
N GLU A 317 63.12 50.43 43.83
CA GLU A 317 63.01 51.84 44.22
C GLU A 317 63.43 52.11 45.67
N ALA A 318 63.48 51.11 46.55
CA ALA A 318 64.04 51.24 47.90
C ALA A 318 65.56 51.08 47.88
N ALA A 319 66.11 50.14 47.09
CA ALA A 319 67.54 49.99 46.86
C ALA A 319 68.17 51.25 46.22
N GLU A 320 67.53 51.87 45.21
CA GLU A 320 68.06 53.10 44.59
C GLU A 320 68.13 54.29 45.59
N LYS A 321 67.28 54.32 46.62
CA LYS A 321 67.23 55.39 47.63
C LYS A 321 68.31 55.28 48.71
N ALA A 322 69.10 54.19 48.75
CA ALA A 322 70.13 53.94 49.76
C ALA A 322 71.44 54.76 49.56
N LYS A 323 71.35 55.99 49.03
CA LYS A 323 72.49 56.79 48.55
C LYS A 323 72.73 58.05 49.39
N THR A 324 73.37 57.89 50.56
CA THR A 324 73.91 58.98 51.39
C THR A 324 75.27 58.59 52.00
N GLU A 325 75.99 59.52 52.62
CA GLU A 325 77.46 59.50 52.75
C GLU A 325 78.06 58.48 53.77
N GLU A 326 77.24 57.77 54.54
CA GLU A 326 77.68 56.65 55.39
C GLU A 326 77.38 55.31 54.69
N ILE A 327 78.37 54.41 54.64
CA ILE A 327 78.50 53.51 53.48
C ILE A 327 78.26 52.01 53.79
N GLU A 328 78.54 51.53 55.00
CA GLU A 328 78.39 50.08 55.32
C GLU A 328 76.96 49.65 55.72
N GLU A 329 76.21 50.50 56.41
CA GLU A 329 74.83 50.15 56.82
C GLU A 329 73.89 50.13 55.62
N TYR A 330 74.02 51.12 54.73
CA TYR A 330 73.23 51.23 53.51
C TYR A 330 73.49 50.10 52.50
N LEU A 331 74.69 49.51 52.48
CA LEU A 331 74.96 48.28 51.72
C LEU A 331 74.03 47.14 52.17
N LYS A 332 73.84 46.94 53.48
CA LYS A 332 72.94 45.89 54.01
C LYS A 332 71.50 46.13 53.56
N THR A 333 71.03 47.37 53.59
CA THR A 333 69.70 47.75 53.07
C THR A 333 69.58 47.50 51.57
N ALA A 334 70.56 47.96 50.76
CA ALA A 334 70.55 47.76 49.31
C ALA A 334 70.52 46.28 48.93
N THR A 335 71.36 45.43 49.55
CA THR A 335 71.35 43.98 49.32
C THR A 335 70.04 43.32 49.76
N GLN A 336 69.45 43.73 50.89
CA GLN A 336 68.17 43.18 51.35
C GLN A 336 67.01 43.53 50.41
N GLU A 337 66.91 44.78 49.95
CA GLU A 337 65.87 45.19 49.01
C GLU A 337 66.10 44.60 47.61
N ALA A 338 67.34 44.51 47.13
CA ALA A 338 67.66 43.79 45.89
C ALA A 338 67.28 42.30 45.96
N THR A 339 67.53 41.64 47.09
CA THR A 339 67.13 40.24 47.32
C THR A 339 65.60 40.08 47.27
N LYS A 340 64.84 41.03 47.85
CA LYS A 340 63.36 41.04 47.75
C LYS A 340 62.89 41.24 46.30
N ALA A 341 63.52 42.14 45.55
CA ALA A 341 63.19 42.39 44.15
C ALA A 341 63.36 41.11 43.30
N VAL A 342 64.49 40.41 43.46
CA VAL A 342 64.78 39.12 42.80
C VAL A 342 63.77 38.03 43.22
N ALA A 343 63.41 37.96 44.51
CA ALA A 343 62.43 36.99 45.01
C ALA A 343 61.03 37.19 44.38
N SER A 344 60.50 38.42 44.41
CA SER A 344 59.21 38.73 43.78
C SER A 344 59.26 38.54 42.26
N ALA A 345 60.37 38.88 41.59
CA ALA A 345 60.52 38.62 40.15
C ALA A 345 60.46 37.12 39.81
N LYS A 346 61.07 36.26 40.63
CA LYS A 346 60.96 34.80 40.47
C LYS A 346 59.52 34.32 40.65
N THR A 347 58.81 34.78 41.69
CA THR A 347 57.40 34.42 41.89
C THR A 347 56.50 34.96 40.75
N ALA A 348 56.79 36.16 40.22
CA ALA A 348 56.10 36.69 39.04
C ALA A 348 56.28 35.78 37.82
N LYS A 349 57.50 35.27 37.58
CA LYS A 349 57.78 34.33 36.48
C LYS A 349 57.02 33.01 36.63
N GLU A 350 57.05 32.40 37.82
CA GLU A 350 56.32 31.14 38.11
C GLU A 350 54.80 31.27 37.90
N GLU A 351 54.21 32.40 38.30
CA GLU A 351 52.78 32.65 38.10
C GLU A 351 52.46 32.96 36.62
N ALA A 352 53.36 33.59 35.87
CA ALA A 352 53.20 33.75 34.41
C ALA A 352 53.25 32.39 33.67
N GLU A 353 54.10 31.46 34.09
CA GLU A 353 54.09 30.08 33.56
C GLU A 353 52.78 29.35 33.89
N LYS A 354 52.19 29.58 35.08
CA LYS A 354 50.84 29.07 35.41
C LYS A 354 49.76 29.69 34.52
N ALA A 355 49.84 30.99 34.21
CA ALA A 355 48.93 31.65 33.28
C ALA A 355 49.02 31.06 31.85
N GLN A 356 50.23 30.81 31.33
CA GLN A 356 50.43 30.13 30.04
C GLN A 356 49.93 28.68 30.04
N ASN A 357 50.04 27.96 31.15
CA ASN A 357 49.53 26.59 31.24
C ASN A 357 47.99 26.56 31.31
N ALA A 358 47.36 27.50 32.03
CA ALA A 358 45.91 27.68 32.02
C ALA A 358 45.40 28.07 30.61
N MET A 359 46.09 28.96 29.91
CA MET A 359 45.83 29.29 28.49
C MET A 359 45.83 28.06 27.59
N LYS A 360 46.87 27.22 27.65
CA LYS A 360 46.97 25.98 26.83
C LYS A 360 45.81 25.03 27.12
N LYS A 361 45.44 24.83 28.39
CA LYS A 361 44.28 24.02 28.77
C LYS A 361 42.95 24.62 28.29
N ALA A 362 42.76 25.94 28.37
CA ALA A 362 41.57 26.60 27.83
C ALA A 362 41.44 26.41 26.30
N GLN A 363 42.56 26.35 25.57
CA GLN A 363 42.57 25.99 24.15
C GLN A 363 42.26 24.50 23.90
N ILE A 364 42.75 23.58 24.74
CA ILE A 364 42.35 22.15 24.69
C ILE A 364 40.85 22.01 24.95
N ALA A 365 40.31 22.68 25.96
CA ALA A 365 38.90 22.65 26.34
C ALA A 365 37.97 23.26 25.27
N LEU A 366 38.45 24.22 24.47
CA LEU A 366 37.76 24.70 23.25
C LEU A 366 37.61 23.59 22.20
N GLU A 367 38.68 22.84 21.91
CA GLU A 367 38.62 21.75 20.92
C GLU A 367 37.85 20.53 21.44
N GLY A 368 37.97 20.21 22.74
CA GLY A 368 37.09 19.26 23.42
C GLY A 368 35.61 19.66 23.34
N THR A 369 35.31 20.96 23.46
CA THR A 369 33.95 21.51 23.30
C THR A 369 33.41 21.27 21.88
N LYS A 370 34.18 21.59 20.84
CA LYS A 370 33.79 21.32 19.44
C LYS A 370 33.56 19.83 19.17
N ALA A 371 34.40 18.97 19.75
CA ALA A 371 34.24 17.53 19.63
C ALA A 371 32.95 17.03 20.31
N GLU A 372 32.61 17.54 21.51
CA GLU A 372 31.33 17.26 22.18
C GLU A 372 30.12 17.77 21.38
N VAL A 373 30.21 18.95 20.77
CA VAL A 373 29.17 19.49 19.87
C VAL A 373 28.96 18.56 18.67
N SER A 374 30.04 18.16 17.98
CA SER A 374 29.98 17.27 16.82
C SER A 374 29.44 15.87 17.19
N LYS A 375 29.76 15.36 18.38
CA LYS A 375 29.16 14.13 18.95
C LYS A 375 27.63 14.26 19.10
N GLU A 376 27.14 15.33 19.75
CA GLU A 376 25.71 15.52 19.99
C GLU A 376 24.92 15.75 18.69
N LEU A 377 25.53 16.42 17.71
CA LEU A 377 24.97 16.56 16.37
C LEU A 377 24.94 15.22 15.63
N ALA A 378 26.01 14.40 15.68
CA ALA A 378 26.01 13.07 15.08
C ALA A 378 24.94 12.14 15.71
N GLU A 379 24.74 12.18 17.02
CA GLU A 379 23.64 11.46 17.70
C GLU A 379 22.25 11.92 17.24
N LYS A 380 22.08 13.21 16.91
CA LYS A 380 20.83 13.75 16.37
C LYS A 380 20.56 13.26 14.94
N GLU A 381 21.58 13.23 14.08
CA GLU A 381 21.46 12.69 12.72
C GLU A 381 21.10 11.19 12.74
N VAL A 382 21.64 10.41 13.68
CA VAL A 382 21.28 8.99 13.89
C VAL A 382 19.79 8.81 14.22
N ARG A 383 19.22 9.63 15.12
CA ARG A 383 17.78 9.54 15.47
C ARG A 383 16.87 9.82 14.28
N ALA A 384 17.24 10.77 13.42
CA ALA A 384 16.47 11.04 12.20
C ALA A 384 16.66 9.94 11.13
N ALA A 385 17.86 9.37 11.00
CA ALA A 385 18.10 8.18 10.18
C ALA A 385 17.30 6.97 10.70
N GLU A 386 17.06 6.88 12.02
CA GLU A 386 16.24 5.83 12.62
C GLU A 386 14.76 5.97 12.22
N VAL A 387 14.20 7.18 12.32
CA VAL A 387 12.84 7.46 11.85
C VAL A 387 12.70 7.11 10.37
N ALA A 388 13.66 7.51 9.53
CA ALA A 388 13.66 7.16 8.11
C ALA A 388 13.72 5.64 7.86
N LYS A 389 14.54 4.89 8.60
CA LYS A 389 14.62 3.42 8.59
C LYS A 389 13.25 2.78 8.91
N ASP A 390 12.55 3.25 9.94
CA ASP A 390 11.24 2.70 10.32
C ASP A 390 10.11 3.15 9.39
N GLU A 391 10.13 4.38 8.86
CA GLU A 391 9.20 4.82 7.81
C GLU A 391 9.37 4.00 6.52
N ALA A 392 10.61 3.77 6.08
CA ALA A 392 10.91 2.98 4.88
C ALA A 392 10.41 1.53 5.05
N LYS A 393 10.58 0.96 6.24
CA LYS A 393 10.05 -0.36 6.60
C LYS A 393 8.52 -0.37 6.58
N ALA A 394 7.87 0.57 7.26
CA ALA A 394 6.41 0.69 7.33
C ALA A 394 5.75 1.00 5.97
N ALA A 395 6.50 1.57 5.02
CA ALA A 395 6.11 1.62 3.61
C ALA A 395 6.24 0.24 2.95
N SER A 396 7.40 -0.42 3.05
CA SER A 396 7.63 -1.73 2.44
C SER A 396 6.66 -2.83 2.91
N ASP A 397 6.24 -2.80 4.17
CA ASP A 397 5.27 -3.72 4.77
C ASP A 397 3.83 -3.55 4.22
N LYS A 398 3.51 -2.42 3.54
CA LYS A 398 2.21 -2.19 2.87
C LYS A 398 2.15 -2.75 1.45
N VAL A 399 3.29 -3.07 0.84
CA VAL A 399 3.34 -3.60 -0.53
C VAL A 399 2.73 -5.00 -0.55
N THR A 400 1.61 -5.10 -1.25
CA THR A 400 0.70 -6.27 -1.25
C THR A 400 0.55 -6.89 -2.64
N SER A 401 1.48 -6.59 -3.56
CA SER A 401 1.63 -7.30 -4.83
C SER A 401 2.30 -8.66 -4.59
N GLU A 402 1.86 -9.71 -5.31
CA GLU A 402 2.31 -11.08 -5.07
C GLU A 402 3.78 -11.34 -5.48
N ASN A 403 4.40 -10.40 -6.21
CA ASN A 403 5.71 -10.54 -6.83
C ASN A 403 6.87 -10.26 -5.84
N LYS A 404 6.87 -10.98 -4.72
CA LYS A 404 7.78 -10.84 -3.57
C LYS A 404 9.29 -10.71 -3.88
N PRO A 405 9.89 -11.32 -4.93
CA PRO A 405 11.34 -11.23 -5.15
C PRO A 405 11.87 -9.85 -5.59
N LEU A 406 11.02 -8.95 -6.09
CA LEU A 406 11.45 -7.72 -6.79
C LEU A 406 10.83 -6.43 -6.22
N ASN A 407 10.34 -6.46 -4.98
CA ASN A 407 9.80 -5.28 -4.31
C ASN A 407 10.89 -4.21 -4.06
N LYS A 408 10.91 -3.17 -4.88
CA LYS A 408 11.82 -2.03 -4.74
C LYS A 408 11.68 -1.29 -3.41
N ALA A 409 10.48 -1.22 -2.82
CA ALA A 409 10.31 -0.59 -1.51
C ALA A 409 11.01 -1.37 -0.40
N LEU A 410 11.09 -2.70 -0.52
CA LEU A 410 11.91 -3.53 0.38
C LEU A 410 13.41 -3.33 0.14
N MET A 411 13.85 -3.18 -1.11
CA MET A 411 15.25 -2.82 -1.42
C MET A 411 15.61 -1.43 -0.88
N ALA A 412 14.68 -0.48 -0.92
CA ALA A 412 14.83 0.85 -0.34
C ALA A 412 14.84 0.82 1.19
N SER A 413 13.94 0.05 1.83
CA SER A 413 13.98 -0.19 3.29
C SER A 413 15.30 -0.79 3.76
N ASN A 414 15.86 -1.77 3.03
CA ASN A 414 17.18 -2.32 3.33
C ASN A 414 18.30 -1.26 3.21
N ARG A 415 18.27 -0.40 2.19
CA ARG A 415 19.24 0.69 2.03
C ARG A 415 19.12 1.75 3.13
N ALA A 416 17.90 2.09 3.57
CA ALA A 416 17.68 2.96 4.72
C ALA A 416 18.26 2.36 6.02
N LYS A 417 18.09 1.05 6.21
CA LYS A 417 18.68 0.31 7.34
C LYS A 417 20.21 0.24 7.29
N GLU A 418 20.80 0.05 6.11
CA GLU A 418 22.25 0.10 5.93
C GLU A 418 22.83 1.50 6.21
N ALA A 419 22.13 2.55 5.79
CA ALA A 419 22.53 3.93 6.03
C ALA A 419 22.44 4.28 7.52
N PHE A 420 21.34 3.93 8.20
CA PHE A 420 21.22 4.01 9.66
C PHE A 420 22.40 3.32 10.37
N GLY A 421 22.71 2.06 10.02
CA GLY A 421 23.83 1.30 10.60
C GLY A 421 25.23 1.77 10.21
N LYS A 422 25.36 2.79 9.34
CA LYS A 422 26.59 3.56 9.09
C LYS A 422 26.59 4.86 9.90
N ALA A 423 25.46 5.57 9.96
CA ALA A 423 25.29 6.74 10.81
C ALA A 423 25.60 6.43 12.29
N GLU A 424 25.14 5.29 12.80
CA GLU A 424 25.51 4.79 14.15
C GLU A 424 27.03 4.74 14.33
N LYS A 425 27.76 4.10 13.40
CA LYS A 425 29.22 3.96 13.46
C LYS A 425 29.95 5.30 13.37
N TYR A 426 29.41 6.26 12.63
CA TYR A 426 29.95 7.61 12.57
C TYR A 426 29.70 8.38 13.88
N ALA A 427 28.51 8.30 14.48
CA ALA A 427 28.25 8.87 15.81
C ALA A 427 29.14 8.24 16.90
N ASP A 428 29.35 6.93 16.83
CA ASP A 428 30.25 6.17 17.70
C ASP A 428 31.73 6.58 17.51
N THR A 429 32.10 7.05 16.32
CA THR A 429 33.43 7.60 16.00
C THR A 429 33.56 9.04 16.53
N ALA A 430 32.55 9.89 16.32
CA ALA A 430 32.51 11.24 16.88
C ALA A 430 32.57 11.23 18.41
N LYS A 431 31.87 10.28 19.06
CA LYS A 431 31.92 10.06 20.50
C LYS A 431 33.34 9.70 20.99
N LYS A 432 34.00 8.73 20.37
CA LYS A 432 35.37 8.31 20.75
C LYS A 432 36.40 9.44 20.54
N ALA A 433 36.22 10.23 19.50
CA ALA A 433 37.04 11.42 19.26
C ALA A 433 36.78 12.51 20.32
N ALA A 434 35.53 12.74 20.72
CA ALA A 434 35.16 13.67 21.80
C ALA A 434 35.58 13.22 23.21
N GLU A 435 35.74 11.91 23.43
CA GLU A 435 36.34 11.36 24.64
C GLU A 435 37.85 11.64 24.65
N LYS A 436 38.59 11.30 23.58
CA LYS A 436 40.02 11.59 23.44
C LYS A 436 40.39 13.07 23.44
N ALA A 437 39.59 13.94 22.84
CA ALA A 437 39.86 15.38 22.77
C ALA A 437 39.94 16.05 24.16
N LYS A 438 39.38 15.40 25.20
CA LYS A 438 39.49 15.81 26.61
C LYS A 438 40.71 15.20 27.33
N GLU A 439 41.18 14.05 26.85
CA GLU A 439 42.37 13.36 27.37
C GLU A 439 43.68 13.87 26.72
N ALA A 440 43.56 14.73 25.70
CA ALA A 440 44.66 15.39 25.01
C ALA A 440 45.54 16.22 25.96
N LYS A 441 46.86 16.15 25.78
CA LYS A 441 47.85 16.84 26.60
C LYS A 441 48.40 18.10 25.90
N THR A 442 48.21 18.18 24.59
CA THR A 442 48.57 19.29 23.72
C THR A 442 47.36 19.83 22.97
N VAL A 443 47.43 21.08 22.55
CA VAL A 443 46.35 21.71 21.75
C VAL A 443 46.23 21.02 20.38
N GLU A 444 47.32 20.52 19.84
CA GLU A 444 47.42 19.85 18.54
C GLU A 444 46.72 18.48 18.53
N GLU A 445 46.92 17.65 19.56
CA GLU A 445 46.14 16.40 19.75
C GLU A 445 44.63 16.70 19.84
N ALA A 446 44.26 17.76 20.58
CA ALA A 446 42.87 18.16 20.74
C ALA A 446 42.24 18.64 19.43
N LYS A 447 42.97 19.44 18.62
CA LYS A 447 42.58 19.84 17.25
C LYS A 447 42.39 18.65 16.32
N GLU A 448 43.25 17.64 16.39
CA GLU A 448 43.18 16.46 15.52
C GLU A 448 41.92 15.62 15.81
N GLU A 449 41.63 15.33 17.08
CA GLU A 449 40.42 14.58 17.45
C GLU A 449 39.13 15.44 17.32
N SER A 450 39.19 16.75 17.57
CA SER A 450 38.13 17.72 17.22
C SER A 450 37.76 17.66 15.73
N THR A 451 38.77 17.60 14.84
CA THR A 451 38.57 17.45 13.40
C THR A 451 37.95 16.10 13.05
N LYS A 452 38.42 14.98 13.65
CA LYS A 452 37.84 13.64 13.46
C LYS A 452 36.37 13.57 13.90
N ALA A 453 36.01 14.24 15.00
CA ALA A 453 34.64 14.32 15.46
C ALA A 453 33.74 15.06 14.45
N ASN A 454 34.21 16.17 13.91
CA ASN A 454 33.49 16.98 12.93
C ASN A 454 33.34 16.28 11.57
N ASP A 455 34.35 15.56 11.09
CA ASP A 455 34.24 14.76 9.86
C ASP A 455 33.34 13.52 10.07
N ALA A 456 33.32 12.93 11.26
CA ALA A 456 32.36 11.89 11.61
C ALA A 456 30.91 12.42 11.63
N GLU A 457 30.66 13.63 12.16
CA GLU A 457 29.36 14.31 12.11
C GLU A 457 28.87 14.49 10.66
N LYS A 458 29.71 15.06 9.77
CA LYS A 458 29.39 15.23 8.34
C LYS A 458 29.00 13.90 7.69
N ASN A 459 29.71 12.81 8.01
CA ASN A 459 29.42 11.49 7.47
C ASN A 459 28.13 10.88 8.04
N ALA A 460 27.83 11.08 9.33
CA ALA A 460 26.54 10.70 9.92
C ALA A 460 25.37 11.43 9.23
N LYS A 461 25.51 12.73 8.96
CA LYS A 461 24.55 13.52 8.18
C LYS A 461 24.35 12.99 6.76
N ASN A 462 25.43 12.67 6.05
CA ASN A 462 25.35 12.12 4.70
C ASN A 462 24.61 10.76 4.66
N GLU A 463 24.76 9.94 5.70
CA GLU A 463 24.00 8.68 5.82
C GLU A 463 22.54 8.91 6.25
N ARG A 464 22.21 9.90 7.09
CA ARG A 464 20.81 10.31 7.31
C ARG A 464 20.13 10.67 5.99
N ILE A 465 20.76 11.50 5.17
CA ILE A 465 20.19 11.95 3.89
C ILE A 465 19.91 10.75 2.97
N LYS A 466 20.81 9.74 2.93
CA LYS A 466 20.57 8.47 2.21
C LYS A 466 19.39 7.69 2.81
N ALA A 467 19.27 7.63 4.13
CA ALA A 467 18.16 6.95 4.79
C ALA A 467 16.81 7.61 4.48
N GLU A 468 16.73 8.95 4.51
CA GLU A 468 15.52 9.70 4.16
C GLU A 468 15.15 9.55 2.67
N LEU A 469 16.13 9.66 1.76
CA LEU A 469 15.89 9.43 0.33
C LEU A 469 15.38 8.01 0.05
N ALA A 470 15.99 7.00 0.69
CA ALA A 470 15.53 5.62 0.59
C ALA A 470 14.13 5.41 1.22
N ALA A 471 13.75 6.16 2.26
CA ALA A 471 12.40 6.15 2.81
C ALA A 471 11.36 6.73 1.81
N GLU A 472 11.68 7.82 1.12
CA GLU A 472 10.80 8.36 0.06
C GLU A 472 10.71 7.43 -1.15
N VAL A 473 11.80 6.75 -1.56
CA VAL A 473 11.74 5.69 -2.58
C VAL A 473 10.84 4.54 -2.14
N ALA A 474 10.85 4.14 -0.87
CA ALA A 474 9.95 3.13 -0.34
C ALA A 474 8.47 3.59 -0.38
N LYS A 475 8.20 4.84 0.00
CA LYS A 475 6.84 5.44 -0.04
C LYS A 475 6.31 5.54 -1.48
N VAL A 476 7.08 6.06 -2.43
CA VAL A 476 6.60 6.28 -3.81
C VAL A 476 6.30 4.98 -4.55
N GLU A 477 7.06 3.90 -4.31
CA GLU A 477 6.80 2.61 -4.95
C GLU A 477 5.52 1.93 -4.40
N VAL A 478 5.14 2.16 -3.13
CA VAL A 478 3.82 1.77 -2.60
C VAL A 478 2.71 2.50 -3.35
N VAL A 479 2.83 3.82 -3.49
CA VAL A 479 1.85 4.67 -4.20
C VAL A 479 1.73 4.28 -5.69
N LYS A 480 2.84 3.88 -6.31
CA LYS A 480 2.85 3.32 -7.67
C LYS A 480 2.09 1.99 -7.75
N ASP A 481 2.31 1.08 -6.78
CA ASP A 481 1.58 -0.20 -6.70
C ASP A 481 0.07 -0.01 -6.41
N GLU A 482 -0.32 1.04 -5.67
CA GLU A 482 -1.72 1.45 -5.51
C GLU A 482 -2.32 1.91 -6.85
N ALA A 483 -1.65 2.82 -7.55
CA ALA A 483 -2.07 3.30 -8.87
C ALA A 483 -2.16 2.18 -9.92
N GLU A 484 -1.25 1.19 -9.86
CA GLU A 484 -1.24 0.05 -10.79
C GLU A 484 -2.46 -0.87 -10.58
N LYS A 485 -2.87 -1.09 -9.32
CA LYS A 485 -4.07 -1.86 -8.99
C LYS A 485 -5.35 -1.18 -9.45
N GLU A 486 -5.50 0.12 -9.17
CA GLU A 486 -6.71 0.86 -9.57
C GLU A 486 -6.76 0.99 -11.12
N SER A 487 -5.62 1.18 -11.80
CA SER A 487 -5.57 1.16 -13.27
C SER A 487 -5.91 -0.21 -13.87
N LYS A 488 -5.57 -1.33 -13.22
CA LYS A 488 -5.99 -2.68 -13.66
C LYS A 488 -7.49 -2.87 -13.48
N ALA A 489 -8.03 -2.54 -12.31
CA ALA A 489 -9.46 -2.63 -12.04
C ALA A 489 -10.31 -1.75 -12.99
N ALA A 490 -9.79 -0.59 -13.42
CA ALA A 490 -10.42 0.22 -14.47
C ALA A 490 -10.42 -0.47 -15.84
N MET A 491 -9.32 -1.15 -16.23
CA MET A 491 -9.26 -1.94 -17.47
C MET A 491 -10.17 -3.16 -17.42
N ASP A 492 -10.27 -3.85 -16.28
CA ASP A 492 -11.18 -4.97 -16.08
C ASP A 492 -12.65 -4.53 -16.22
N ALA A 493 -13.00 -3.35 -15.67
CA ALA A 493 -14.31 -2.74 -15.85
C ALA A 493 -14.59 -2.38 -17.32
N HIS A 494 -13.61 -1.80 -18.03
CA HIS A 494 -13.73 -1.54 -19.46
C HIS A 494 -13.95 -2.83 -20.28
N GLN A 495 -13.23 -3.91 -19.98
CA GLN A 495 -13.43 -5.21 -20.64
C GLN A 495 -14.81 -5.80 -20.34
N GLN A 496 -15.32 -5.66 -19.11
CA GLN A 496 -16.69 -6.06 -18.76
C GLN A 496 -17.74 -5.27 -19.56
N ALA A 497 -17.53 -3.96 -19.77
CA ALA A 497 -18.38 -3.15 -20.64
C ALA A 497 -18.27 -3.58 -22.11
N GLU A 498 -17.06 -3.82 -22.63
CA GLU A 498 -16.85 -4.27 -24.03
C GLU A 498 -17.46 -5.66 -24.29
N ALA A 499 -17.50 -6.54 -23.28
CA ALA A 499 -18.15 -7.86 -23.36
C ALA A 499 -19.67 -7.78 -23.61
N VAL A 500 -20.31 -6.62 -23.41
CA VAL A 500 -21.70 -6.33 -23.76
C VAL A 500 -21.88 -6.16 -25.29
N LYS A 501 -21.46 -7.17 -26.06
CA LYS A 501 -21.36 -7.10 -27.54
C LYS A 501 -22.70 -7.07 -28.29
N THR A 502 -23.81 -7.30 -27.59
CA THR A 502 -25.16 -7.47 -28.18
C THR A 502 -26.18 -6.40 -27.81
N ALA A 503 -25.87 -5.46 -26.91
CA ALA A 503 -26.88 -4.51 -26.42
C ALA A 503 -26.93 -3.21 -27.26
N SER A 504 -28.05 -2.96 -27.93
CA SER A 504 -28.30 -1.76 -28.74
C SER A 504 -28.64 -0.54 -27.87
N GLY A 505 -27.59 0.06 -27.29
CA GLY A 505 -27.68 1.28 -26.48
C GLY A 505 -26.54 1.48 -25.48
N ALA A 506 -25.74 0.44 -25.22
CA ALA A 506 -24.66 0.50 -24.24
C ALA A 506 -23.41 1.29 -24.68
N GLU A 507 -23.31 1.70 -25.95
CA GLU A 507 -22.07 2.24 -26.55
C GLU A 507 -21.47 3.45 -25.81
N LYS A 508 -22.29 4.41 -25.37
CA LYS A 508 -21.76 5.56 -24.60
C LYS A 508 -21.22 5.15 -23.22
N ALA A 509 -21.81 4.14 -22.59
CA ALA A 509 -21.34 3.61 -21.31
C ALA A 509 -20.03 2.82 -21.49
N LYS A 510 -19.89 2.07 -22.60
CA LYS A 510 -18.61 1.44 -23.00
C LYS A 510 -17.51 2.46 -23.24
N GLU A 511 -17.81 3.53 -23.97
CA GLU A 511 -16.83 4.58 -24.28
C GLU A 511 -16.46 5.39 -23.03
N LYS A 512 -17.40 5.67 -22.11
CA LYS A 512 -17.06 6.25 -20.80
C LYS A 512 -16.16 5.33 -19.98
N ALA A 513 -16.46 4.02 -19.92
CA ALA A 513 -15.60 3.05 -19.24
C ALA A 513 -14.19 2.98 -19.87
N LYS A 514 -14.09 3.12 -21.20
CA LYS A 514 -12.81 3.22 -21.92
C LYS A 514 -12.03 4.48 -21.57
N ILE A 515 -12.66 5.65 -21.68
CA ILE A 515 -12.07 6.95 -21.35
C ILE A 515 -11.51 6.93 -19.92
N GLU A 516 -12.26 6.40 -18.96
CA GLU A 516 -11.80 6.35 -17.57
C GLU A 516 -10.72 5.29 -17.30
N ALA A 517 -10.71 4.17 -18.05
CA ALA A 517 -9.59 3.24 -18.02
C ALA A 517 -8.31 3.84 -18.62
N GLU A 518 -8.43 4.68 -19.67
CA GLU A 518 -7.32 5.45 -20.23
C GLU A 518 -6.85 6.58 -19.30
N ASN A 519 -7.76 7.27 -18.60
CA ASN A 519 -7.43 8.24 -17.55
C ASN A 519 -6.65 7.58 -16.40
N ALA A 520 -7.14 6.46 -15.86
CA ALA A 520 -6.46 5.72 -14.80
C ALA A 520 -5.05 5.27 -15.22
N LYS A 521 -4.89 4.82 -16.47
CA LYS A 521 -3.60 4.47 -17.08
C LYS A 521 -2.68 5.70 -17.25
N GLY A 522 -3.24 6.86 -17.58
CA GLY A 522 -2.51 8.14 -17.64
C GLY A 522 -1.99 8.59 -16.28
N HIS A 523 -2.83 8.47 -15.24
CA HIS A 523 -2.44 8.77 -13.86
C HIS A 523 -1.38 7.79 -13.32
N LEU A 524 -1.47 6.49 -13.66
CA LEU A 524 -0.40 5.52 -13.38
C LEU A 524 0.94 5.95 -13.99
N LYS A 525 0.97 6.37 -15.27
CA LYS A 525 2.21 6.87 -15.90
C LYS A 525 2.83 8.05 -15.13
N LYS A 526 2.03 9.03 -14.71
CA LYS A 526 2.53 10.15 -13.88
C LYS A 526 3.13 9.64 -12.56
N ALA A 527 2.49 8.68 -11.90
CA ALA A 527 3.03 8.07 -10.68
C ALA A 527 4.35 7.31 -10.94
N GLU A 528 4.47 6.58 -12.05
CA GLU A 528 5.73 5.94 -12.44
C GLU A 528 6.85 6.96 -12.76
N GLU A 529 6.53 8.08 -13.40
CA GLU A 529 7.48 9.13 -13.75
C GLU A 529 8.04 9.80 -12.49
N LEU A 530 7.16 10.16 -11.54
CA LEU A 530 7.57 10.69 -10.24
C LEU A 530 8.37 9.66 -9.43
N ALA A 531 8.00 8.38 -9.46
CA ALA A 531 8.80 7.31 -8.84
C ALA A 531 10.22 7.20 -9.43
N LYS A 532 10.37 7.39 -10.75
CA LYS A 532 11.67 7.44 -11.43
C LYS A 532 12.47 8.69 -11.03
N GLU A 533 11.83 9.81 -10.70
CA GLU A 533 12.52 11.02 -10.21
C GLU A 533 12.97 10.91 -8.76
N VAL A 534 12.11 10.40 -7.86
CA VAL A 534 12.47 10.10 -6.46
C VAL A 534 13.65 9.11 -6.43
N SER A 535 13.64 8.10 -7.32
CA SER A 535 14.76 7.16 -7.49
C SER A 535 16.06 7.82 -8.00
N LYS A 536 16.00 8.95 -8.72
CA LYS A 536 17.19 9.71 -9.15
C LYS A 536 17.73 10.59 -8.03
N ALA A 537 16.86 11.13 -7.17
CA ALA A 537 17.25 11.99 -6.05
C ALA A 537 18.19 11.27 -5.07
N GLU A 538 18.02 9.96 -4.90
CA GLU A 538 18.86 9.08 -4.06
C GLU A 538 20.37 9.14 -4.40
N TYR A 539 20.73 9.47 -5.64
CA TYR A 539 22.13 9.58 -6.09
C TYR A 539 22.81 10.92 -5.78
N LYS A 540 22.04 11.97 -5.41
CA LYS A 540 22.59 13.31 -5.14
C LYS A 540 23.14 13.46 -3.72
N VAL A 541 22.45 12.89 -2.73
CA VAL A 541 22.80 12.99 -1.29
C VAL A 541 22.90 14.45 -0.80
N GLU A 542 21.90 15.27 -1.16
CA GLU A 542 21.79 16.67 -0.73
C GLU A 542 20.47 16.91 0.01
N GLU A 543 20.46 17.84 0.98
CA GLU A 543 19.28 18.19 1.78
C GLU A 543 18.08 18.62 0.90
N GLY A 544 18.33 19.40 -0.17
CA GLY A 544 17.30 19.80 -1.12
C GLY A 544 16.66 18.63 -1.86
N SER A 545 17.45 17.58 -2.16
CA SER A 545 16.95 16.38 -2.85
C SER A 545 15.94 15.59 -2.01
N VAL A 546 16.02 15.70 -0.68
CA VAL A 546 15.03 15.12 0.25
C VAL A 546 13.69 15.87 0.14
N SER A 547 13.74 17.19 0.00
CA SER A 547 12.54 18.03 -0.19
C SER A 547 11.87 17.72 -1.54
N ASP A 548 12.64 17.66 -2.61
CA ASP A 548 12.17 17.28 -3.95
C ASP A 548 11.53 15.89 -3.95
N ALA A 549 12.16 14.91 -3.28
CA ALA A 549 11.64 13.56 -3.14
C ALA A 549 10.28 13.54 -2.40
N LYS A 550 10.17 14.23 -1.26
CA LYS A 550 8.92 14.35 -0.48
C LYS A 550 7.80 15.02 -1.29
N ASN A 551 8.11 16.05 -2.05
CA ASN A 551 7.14 16.71 -2.95
C ASN A 551 6.66 15.77 -4.07
N ASN A 552 7.58 15.01 -4.69
CA ASN A 552 7.22 14.07 -5.75
C ASN A 552 6.41 12.86 -5.24
N VAL A 553 6.62 12.41 -4.00
CA VAL A 553 5.76 11.40 -3.34
C VAL A 553 4.33 11.94 -3.15
N LEU A 554 4.17 13.20 -2.74
CA LEU A 554 2.85 13.84 -2.60
C LEU A 554 2.13 14.00 -3.96
N GLU A 555 2.85 14.40 -5.02
CA GLU A 555 2.30 14.46 -6.38
C GLU A 555 1.94 13.07 -6.93
N ALA A 556 2.69 12.03 -6.59
CA ALA A 556 2.37 10.65 -6.94
C ALA A 556 1.10 10.18 -6.22
N GLN A 557 0.91 10.53 -4.94
CA GLN A 557 -0.31 10.17 -4.19
C GLN A 557 -1.55 10.85 -4.78
N LYS A 558 -1.43 12.11 -5.23
CA LYS A 558 -2.50 12.80 -5.98
C LYS A 558 -2.83 12.05 -7.28
N ALA A 559 -1.81 11.55 -8.01
CA ALA A 559 -2.02 10.74 -9.20
C ALA A 559 -2.70 9.39 -8.89
N ALA A 560 -2.29 8.68 -7.84
CA ALA A 560 -2.95 7.43 -7.40
C ALA A 560 -4.42 7.66 -7.01
N ASN A 561 -4.72 8.74 -6.29
CA ASN A 561 -6.10 9.12 -5.92
C ASN A 561 -6.95 9.48 -7.16
N ALA A 562 -6.36 10.11 -8.18
CA ALA A 562 -7.04 10.37 -9.45
C ALA A 562 -7.27 9.08 -10.26
N ALA A 563 -6.29 8.16 -10.28
CA ALA A 563 -6.46 6.84 -10.89
C ALA A 563 -7.60 6.04 -10.26
N LYS A 564 -7.73 6.10 -8.92
CA LYS A 564 -8.84 5.52 -8.17
C LYS A 564 -10.20 6.14 -8.53
N SER A 565 -10.25 7.46 -8.64
CA SER A 565 -11.48 8.19 -9.01
C SER A 565 -11.94 7.80 -10.42
N ALA A 566 -11.02 7.75 -11.38
CA ALA A 566 -11.29 7.27 -12.74
C ALA A 566 -11.75 5.80 -12.74
N LYS A 567 -11.07 4.91 -12.00
CA LYS A 567 -11.48 3.52 -11.81
C LYS A 567 -12.92 3.40 -11.29
N ASP A 568 -13.33 4.19 -10.30
CA ASP A 568 -14.67 4.09 -9.74
C ASP A 568 -15.75 4.58 -10.75
N LEU A 569 -15.43 5.58 -11.57
CA LEU A 569 -16.28 5.99 -12.71
C LEU A 569 -16.36 4.90 -13.80
N ALA A 570 -15.24 4.22 -14.10
CA ALA A 570 -15.20 3.12 -15.07
C ALA A 570 -16.07 1.92 -14.63
N VAL A 571 -16.00 1.54 -13.35
CA VAL A 571 -16.83 0.47 -12.77
C VAL A 571 -18.33 0.80 -12.87
N LYS A 572 -18.72 2.05 -12.57
CA LYS A 572 -20.11 2.50 -12.71
C LYS A 572 -20.61 2.46 -14.15
N ALA A 573 -19.79 2.94 -15.09
CA ALA A 573 -20.12 2.88 -16.51
C ALA A 573 -20.25 1.43 -17.03
N ALA A 574 -19.44 0.50 -16.52
CA ALA A 574 -19.57 -0.93 -16.81
C ALA A 574 -20.85 -1.55 -16.20
N SER A 575 -21.27 -1.14 -15.00
CA SER A 575 -22.57 -1.56 -14.43
C SER A 575 -23.73 -1.05 -15.29
N VAL A 576 -23.69 0.21 -15.73
CA VAL A 576 -24.70 0.78 -16.65
C VAL A 576 -24.80 -0.03 -17.95
N ALA A 577 -23.66 -0.36 -18.58
CA ALA A 577 -23.66 -1.21 -19.78
C ALA A 577 -24.32 -2.59 -19.52
N THR A 578 -24.07 -3.17 -18.34
CA THR A 578 -24.62 -4.47 -17.93
C THR A 578 -26.13 -4.41 -17.65
N ASP A 579 -26.62 -3.36 -16.99
CA ASP A 579 -28.05 -3.18 -16.72
C ASP A 579 -28.84 -2.87 -18.02
N ILE A 580 -28.25 -2.19 -19.01
CA ILE A 580 -28.85 -2.04 -20.36
C ILE A 580 -29.05 -3.40 -21.03
N LEU A 581 -28.01 -4.25 -21.05
CA LEU A 581 -28.11 -5.60 -21.61
C LEU A 581 -29.20 -6.43 -20.93
N LYS A 582 -29.35 -6.30 -19.61
CA LYS A 582 -30.42 -6.94 -18.84
C LYS A 582 -31.81 -6.44 -19.25
N ALA A 583 -31.97 -5.13 -19.44
CA ALA A 583 -33.23 -4.54 -19.89
C ALA A 583 -33.61 -5.00 -21.31
N GLU A 584 -32.64 -5.06 -22.22
CA GLU A 584 -32.85 -5.49 -23.61
C GLU A 584 -33.10 -6.99 -23.75
N ASN A 585 -32.42 -7.82 -22.96
CA ASN A 585 -32.74 -9.25 -22.85
C ASN A 585 -34.17 -9.45 -22.31
N ALA A 586 -34.56 -8.71 -21.27
CA ALA A 586 -35.92 -8.76 -20.75
C ALA A 586 -36.96 -8.36 -21.80
N LYS A 587 -36.71 -7.31 -22.60
CA LYS A 587 -37.54 -6.90 -23.74
C LYS A 587 -37.66 -8.00 -24.80
N ASN A 588 -36.56 -8.65 -25.17
CA ASN A 588 -36.54 -9.71 -26.18
C ASN A 588 -37.29 -10.97 -25.71
N GLU A 589 -37.10 -11.38 -24.45
CA GLU A 589 -37.87 -12.48 -23.84
C GLU A 589 -39.37 -12.16 -23.75
N ALA A 590 -39.73 -10.92 -23.39
CA ALA A 590 -41.12 -10.46 -23.35
C ALA A 590 -41.77 -10.52 -24.75
N LYS A 591 -41.06 -10.07 -25.79
CA LYS A 591 -41.53 -10.15 -27.18
C LYS A 591 -41.80 -11.59 -27.61
N GLN A 592 -40.86 -12.51 -27.36
CA GLN A 592 -41.06 -13.93 -27.69
C GLN A 592 -42.23 -14.54 -26.90
N ALA A 593 -42.37 -14.21 -25.62
CA ALA A 593 -43.45 -14.72 -24.79
C ALA A 593 -44.83 -14.18 -25.23
N LYS A 594 -44.92 -12.91 -25.64
CA LYS A 594 -46.11 -12.31 -26.26
C LYS A 594 -46.49 -13.03 -27.57
N ASP A 595 -45.53 -13.26 -28.46
CA ASP A 595 -45.79 -13.90 -29.75
C ASP A 595 -46.32 -15.34 -29.57
N ASP A 596 -45.85 -16.07 -28.55
CA ASP A 596 -46.41 -17.39 -28.19
C ASP A 596 -47.82 -17.30 -27.59
N ALA A 597 -48.11 -16.28 -26.77
CA ALA A 597 -49.46 -16.06 -26.24
C ALA A 597 -50.48 -15.73 -27.35
N LEU A 598 -50.07 -14.94 -28.36
CA LEU A 598 -50.89 -14.61 -29.53
C LEU A 598 -51.16 -15.83 -30.43
N LYS A 599 -50.20 -16.75 -30.58
CA LYS A 599 -50.43 -18.06 -31.23
C LYS A 599 -51.48 -18.86 -30.46
N ALA A 600 -51.36 -18.95 -29.13
CA ALA A 600 -52.32 -19.69 -28.29
C ALA A 600 -53.75 -19.11 -28.39
N LYS A 601 -53.90 -17.78 -28.36
CA LYS A 601 -55.16 -17.08 -28.65
C LYS A 601 -55.76 -17.52 -29.99
N THR A 602 -54.96 -17.45 -31.06
CA THR A 602 -55.38 -17.80 -32.43
C THR A 602 -55.82 -19.27 -32.55
N GLU A 603 -55.10 -20.20 -31.91
CA GLU A 603 -55.44 -21.62 -31.91
C GLU A 603 -56.73 -21.90 -31.10
N ALA A 604 -56.92 -21.24 -29.95
CA ALA A 604 -58.14 -21.34 -29.15
C ALA A 604 -59.38 -20.83 -29.91
N GLU A 605 -59.28 -19.65 -30.54
CA GLU A 605 -60.34 -19.03 -31.35
C GLU A 605 -60.75 -19.93 -32.53
N LYS A 606 -59.77 -20.58 -33.18
CA LYS A 606 -60.04 -21.57 -34.24
C LYS A 606 -60.87 -22.75 -33.74
N TYR A 607 -60.46 -23.43 -32.66
CA TYR A 607 -61.19 -24.60 -32.15
C TYR A 607 -62.59 -24.24 -31.64
N ALA A 608 -62.75 -23.05 -31.05
CA ALA A 608 -64.03 -22.48 -30.67
C ALA A 608 -64.96 -22.28 -31.90
N GLY A 609 -64.43 -21.68 -32.97
CA GLY A 609 -65.18 -21.43 -34.21
C GLY A 609 -65.57 -22.70 -34.99
N GLU A 610 -64.65 -23.68 -35.07
CA GLU A 610 -64.89 -24.95 -35.77
C GLU A 610 -65.93 -25.83 -35.06
N SER A 611 -65.88 -25.92 -33.72
CA SER A 611 -66.79 -26.77 -32.94
C SER A 611 -68.14 -26.13 -32.61
N LYS A 612 -68.16 -24.80 -32.42
CA LYS A 612 -69.24 -24.01 -31.82
C LYS A 612 -69.63 -24.50 -30.41
N ALA A 613 -68.68 -25.08 -29.66
CA ALA A 613 -68.89 -25.54 -28.29
C ALA A 613 -68.80 -24.37 -27.29
N VAL A 614 -69.81 -24.17 -26.44
CA VAL A 614 -69.87 -23.03 -25.49
C VAL A 614 -68.60 -22.96 -24.64
N LYS A 615 -68.18 -24.06 -24.02
CA LYS A 615 -66.96 -24.11 -23.22
C LYS A 615 -65.68 -23.86 -24.00
N ALA A 616 -65.61 -24.23 -25.28
CA ALA A 616 -64.48 -23.86 -26.13
C ALA A 616 -64.46 -22.34 -26.37
N THR A 617 -65.62 -21.70 -26.55
CA THR A 617 -65.72 -20.23 -26.65
C THR A 617 -65.35 -19.53 -25.34
N GLU A 618 -65.71 -20.09 -24.17
CA GLU A 618 -65.29 -19.57 -22.85
C GLU A 618 -63.77 -19.65 -22.66
N ALA A 619 -63.16 -20.78 -23.02
CA ALA A 619 -61.72 -20.99 -22.95
C ALA A 619 -60.96 -20.06 -23.92
N ALA A 620 -61.41 -19.96 -25.17
CA ALA A 620 -60.86 -18.99 -26.13
C ALA A 620 -60.96 -17.53 -25.64
N THR A 621 -62.07 -17.16 -24.98
CA THR A 621 -62.24 -15.82 -24.38
C THR A 621 -61.23 -15.54 -23.26
N LYS A 622 -60.81 -16.57 -22.50
CA LYS A 622 -59.77 -16.43 -21.47
C LYS A 622 -58.37 -16.41 -22.09
N ALA A 623 -58.10 -17.27 -23.08
CA ALA A 623 -56.86 -17.25 -23.85
C ALA A 623 -56.60 -15.88 -24.51
N ALA A 624 -57.66 -15.26 -25.06
CA ALA A 624 -57.63 -13.90 -25.57
C ALA A 624 -57.20 -12.89 -24.51
N LYS A 625 -57.89 -12.83 -23.36
CA LYS A 625 -57.55 -11.91 -22.25
C LYS A 625 -56.13 -12.10 -21.72
N ALA A 626 -55.65 -13.34 -21.66
CA ALA A 626 -54.28 -13.65 -21.27
C ALA A 626 -53.25 -13.14 -22.31
N ALA A 627 -53.50 -13.33 -23.61
CA ALA A 627 -52.63 -12.82 -24.67
C ALA A 627 -52.68 -11.28 -24.82
N ASP A 628 -53.80 -10.65 -24.49
CA ASP A 628 -53.96 -9.20 -24.43
C ASP A 628 -53.15 -8.64 -23.23
N THR A 629 -53.23 -9.30 -22.06
CA THR A 629 -52.39 -8.98 -20.87
C THR A 629 -50.89 -9.16 -21.15
N ALA A 630 -50.52 -10.22 -21.87
CA ALA A 630 -49.16 -10.47 -22.35
C ALA A 630 -48.68 -9.36 -23.31
N THR A 631 -49.59 -8.83 -24.13
CA THR A 631 -49.30 -7.71 -25.04
C THR A 631 -49.04 -6.40 -24.27
N ASP A 632 -49.91 -6.05 -23.33
CA ASP A 632 -49.76 -4.83 -22.50
C ASP A 632 -48.46 -4.83 -21.69
N ASN A 633 -48.14 -5.95 -21.03
CA ASN A 633 -46.94 -6.05 -20.22
C ASN A 633 -45.66 -6.13 -21.07
N ALA A 634 -45.72 -6.69 -22.30
CA ALA A 634 -44.59 -6.65 -23.22
C ALA A 634 -44.31 -5.22 -23.72
N THR A 635 -45.36 -4.44 -23.99
CA THR A 635 -45.20 -3.01 -24.33
C THR A 635 -44.61 -2.20 -23.17
N LYS A 636 -44.95 -2.51 -21.92
CA LYS A 636 -44.30 -1.91 -20.74
C LYS A 636 -42.83 -2.33 -20.64
N ALA A 637 -42.50 -3.62 -20.79
CA ALA A 637 -41.13 -4.10 -20.78
C ALA A 637 -40.26 -3.45 -21.88
N GLU A 638 -40.81 -3.30 -23.09
CA GLU A 638 -40.17 -2.59 -24.19
C GLU A 638 -39.95 -1.10 -23.88
N LYS A 639 -40.93 -0.43 -23.25
CA LYS A 639 -40.80 0.97 -22.85
C LYS A 639 -39.74 1.16 -21.76
N GLU A 640 -39.78 0.40 -20.68
CA GLU A 640 -38.81 0.57 -19.59
C GLU A 640 -37.38 0.24 -20.03
N ALA A 641 -37.19 -0.68 -21.00
CA ALA A 641 -35.90 -0.89 -21.65
C ALA A 641 -35.46 0.29 -22.54
N ALA A 642 -36.38 0.94 -23.25
CA ALA A 642 -36.08 2.16 -24.01
C ALA A 642 -35.79 3.36 -23.10
N ASP A 643 -36.49 3.51 -21.99
CA ASP A 643 -36.21 4.52 -20.95
C ASP A 643 -34.80 4.28 -20.33
N ALA A 644 -34.41 3.02 -20.07
CA ALA A 644 -33.06 2.67 -19.59
C ALA A 644 -31.96 3.07 -20.57
N VAL A 645 -32.12 2.75 -21.87
CA VAL A 645 -31.21 3.19 -22.94
C VAL A 645 -31.19 4.71 -23.04
N THR A 646 -32.33 5.39 -22.87
CA THR A 646 -32.42 6.85 -22.99
C THR A 646 -31.67 7.58 -21.87
N GLU A 647 -31.79 7.14 -20.61
CA GLU A 647 -31.00 7.72 -19.51
C GLU A 647 -29.49 7.46 -19.68
N ALA A 648 -29.10 6.30 -20.21
CA ALA A 648 -27.71 5.99 -20.53
C ALA A 648 -27.18 6.71 -21.79
N ASN A 649 -28.06 7.20 -22.67
CA ASN A 649 -27.70 7.93 -23.88
C ASN A 649 -27.44 9.44 -23.62
N ALA A 650 -27.06 9.78 -22.39
CA ALA A 650 -26.68 11.12 -21.94
C ALA A 650 -25.33 11.60 -22.52
N ASP A 651 -24.76 12.65 -21.96
CA ASP A 651 -23.32 12.89 -22.09
C ASP A 651 -22.55 11.77 -21.35
N PRO A 652 -21.43 11.24 -21.89
CA PRO A 652 -20.58 10.27 -21.20
C PRO A 652 -20.25 10.62 -19.73
N ASP A 653 -20.07 11.90 -19.40
CA ASP A 653 -19.74 12.35 -18.04
C ASP A 653 -20.92 12.25 -17.06
N GLU A 654 -22.17 12.27 -17.55
CA GLU A 654 -23.36 12.04 -16.70
C GLU A 654 -23.60 10.57 -16.37
N ILE A 655 -23.13 9.63 -17.20
CA ILE A 655 -23.50 8.21 -17.12
C ILE A 655 -23.26 7.59 -15.72
N PRO A 656 -22.11 7.78 -15.05
CA PRO A 656 -21.86 7.26 -13.70
C PRO A 656 -22.80 7.83 -12.61
N ASN A 657 -23.48 8.94 -12.87
CA ASN A 657 -24.46 9.55 -11.95
C ASN A 657 -25.89 9.04 -12.19
N LYS A 658 -26.11 8.24 -13.24
CA LYS A 658 -27.42 7.68 -13.62
C LYS A 658 -27.54 6.18 -13.36
N GLU A 659 -26.50 5.55 -12.81
CA GLU A 659 -26.41 4.11 -12.50
C GLU A 659 -27.70 3.55 -11.88
N GLU A 660 -28.15 4.11 -10.74
CA GLU A 660 -29.32 3.62 -10.03
C GLU A 660 -30.62 3.73 -10.84
N LYS A 661 -30.77 4.77 -11.68
CA LYS A 661 -31.95 4.92 -12.54
C LYS A 661 -31.99 3.87 -13.66
N VAL A 662 -30.86 3.65 -14.34
CA VAL A 662 -30.77 2.65 -15.41
C VAL A 662 -31.03 1.26 -14.85
N LYS A 663 -30.49 0.97 -13.66
CA LYS A 663 -30.69 -0.26 -12.89
C LYS A 663 -32.14 -0.45 -12.44
N GLU A 664 -32.81 0.61 -11.98
CA GLU A 664 -34.24 0.57 -11.66
C GLU A 664 -35.07 0.22 -12.91
N LYS A 665 -34.84 0.93 -14.02
CA LYS A 665 -35.52 0.69 -15.31
C LYS A 665 -35.28 -0.73 -15.84
N ALA A 666 -34.04 -1.24 -15.75
CA ALA A 666 -33.71 -2.61 -16.11
C ALA A 666 -34.43 -3.65 -15.23
N ASN A 667 -34.59 -3.39 -13.93
CA ASN A 667 -35.38 -4.23 -13.03
C ASN A 667 -36.89 -4.17 -13.35
N GLN A 668 -37.43 -3.00 -13.68
CA GLN A 668 -38.83 -2.85 -14.09
C GLN A 668 -39.11 -3.59 -15.42
N ALA A 669 -38.22 -3.48 -16.41
CA ALA A 669 -38.30 -4.23 -17.67
C ALA A 669 -38.29 -5.76 -17.44
N ALA A 670 -37.42 -6.25 -16.56
CA ALA A 670 -37.37 -7.66 -16.16
C ALA A 670 -38.64 -8.12 -15.44
N ALA A 671 -39.17 -7.32 -14.51
CA ALA A 671 -40.42 -7.63 -13.81
C ALA A 671 -41.62 -7.72 -14.77
N PHE A 672 -41.75 -6.79 -15.71
CA PHE A 672 -42.80 -6.87 -16.74
C PHE A 672 -42.62 -8.09 -17.65
N SER A 673 -41.38 -8.45 -18.02
CA SER A 673 -41.07 -9.65 -18.80
C SER A 673 -41.55 -10.95 -18.13
N GLU A 674 -41.37 -11.06 -16.81
CA GLU A 674 -41.91 -12.18 -16.02
C GLU A 674 -43.44 -12.23 -16.05
N GLU A 675 -44.13 -11.09 -15.95
CA GLU A 675 -45.60 -11.04 -16.07
C GLU A 675 -46.09 -11.46 -17.46
N VAL A 676 -45.35 -11.16 -18.53
CA VAL A 676 -45.68 -11.65 -19.89
C VAL A 676 -45.57 -13.18 -19.96
N LYS A 677 -44.52 -13.76 -19.38
CA LYS A 677 -44.33 -15.23 -19.37
C LYS A 677 -45.42 -15.95 -18.55
N LYS A 678 -45.91 -15.35 -17.45
CA LYS A 678 -47.08 -15.85 -16.69
C LYS A 678 -48.36 -15.80 -17.55
N ALA A 679 -48.60 -14.67 -18.21
CA ALA A 679 -49.76 -14.49 -19.10
C ALA A 679 -49.72 -15.44 -20.31
N LYS A 680 -48.54 -15.71 -20.89
CA LYS A 680 -48.32 -16.77 -21.90
C LYS A 680 -48.77 -18.14 -21.39
N ASN A 681 -48.39 -18.52 -20.17
CA ASN A 681 -48.74 -19.82 -19.60
C ASN A 681 -50.26 -19.97 -19.43
N GLU A 682 -50.97 -18.92 -19.01
CA GLU A 682 -52.44 -18.93 -18.97
C GLU A 682 -53.06 -19.06 -20.38
N ALA A 683 -52.53 -18.34 -21.37
CA ALA A 683 -53.02 -18.44 -22.75
C ALA A 683 -52.86 -19.86 -23.32
N LEU A 684 -51.73 -20.53 -23.05
CA LEU A 684 -51.48 -21.92 -23.46
C LEU A 684 -52.43 -22.92 -22.78
N ILE A 685 -52.67 -22.77 -21.47
CA ILE A 685 -53.61 -23.62 -20.71
C ILE A 685 -55.01 -23.56 -21.34
N GLU A 686 -55.51 -22.36 -21.59
CA GLU A 686 -56.88 -22.19 -22.10
C GLU A 686 -57.01 -22.56 -23.58
N ALA A 687 -55.94 -22.49 -24.39
CA ALA A 687 -55.93 -22.97 -25.77
C ALA A 687 -56.08 -24.50 -25.85
N GLU A 688 -55.34 -25.25 -25.04
CA GLU A 688 -55.46 -26.72 -24.98
C GLU A 688 -56.81 -27.15 -24.36
N VAL A 689 -57.37 -26.40 -23.41
CA VAL A 689 -58.75 -26.62 -22.92
C VAL A 689 -59.79 -26.36 -24.03
N ALA A 690 -59.65 -25.29 -24.82
CA ALA A 690 -60.56 -24.99 -25.93
C ALA A 690 -60.56 -26.12 -26.98
N LYS A 691 -59.37 -26.63 -27.32
CA LYS A 691 -59.14 -27.79 -28.20
C LYS A 691 -59.77 -29.08 -27.67
N ALA A 692 -59.67 -29.34 -26.36
CA ALA A 692 -60.26 -30.52 -25.74
C ALA A 692 -61.81 -30.48 -25.71
N GLU A 693 -62.41 -29.36 -25.29
CA GLU A 693 -63.88 -29.18 -25.30
C GLU A 693 -64.45 -29.13 -26.73
N ALA A 694 -63.70 -28.59 -27.70
CA ALA A 694 -64.05 -28.65 -29.12
C ALA A 694 -64.11 -30.09 -29.65
N ALA A 695 -63.09 -30.90 -29.35
CA ALA A 695 -63.04 -32.31 -29.74
C ALA A 695 -64.15 -33.15 -29.08
N LYS A 696 -64.42 -32.92 -27.80
CA LYS A 696 -65.55 -33.52 -27.07
C LYS A 696 -66.89 -33.27 -27.75
N GLU A 697 -67.17 -32.02 -28.14
CA GLU A 697 -68.41 -31.65 -28.83
C GLU A 697 -68.46 -32.23 -30.26
N GLU A 698 -67.34 -32.27 -30.97
CA GLU A 698 -67.22 -32.92 -32.28
C GLU A 698 -67.53 -34.43 -32.21
N ALA A 699 -67.04 -35.11 -31.17
CA ALA A 699 -67.29 -36.52 -30.92
C ALA A 699 -68.77 -36.81 -30.58
N LYS A 700 -69.39 -35.96 -29.76
CA LYS A 700 -70.83 -36.05 -29.44
C LYS A 700 -71.71 -35.90 -30.67
N LYS A 701 -71.39 -34.94 -31.55
CA LYS A 701 -72.07 -34.75 -32.84
C LYS A 701 -71.92 -35.98 -33.74
N ALA A 702 -70.74 -36.61 -33.77
CA ALA A 702 -70.51 -37.84 -34.52
C ALA A 702 -71.31 -39.05 -33.99
N HIS A 703 -71.35 -39.23 -32.67
CA HIS A 703 -72.19 -40.24 -32.00
C HIS A 703 -73.68 -40.08 -32.34
N ILE A 704 -74.23 -38.86 -32.25
CA ILE A 704 -75.65 -38.58 -32.56
C ILE A 704 -75.99 -38.89 -34.04
N ALA A 705 -75.04 -38.70 -34.96
CA ALA A 705 -75.23 -39.08 -36.36
C ALA A 705 -75.12 -40.61 -36.57
N ALA A 706 -74.24 -41.29 -35.83
CA ALA A 706 -74.11 -42.75 -35.87
C ALA A 706 -75.35 -43.47 -35.31
N ASP A 707 -75.92 -43.00 -34.20
CA ASP A 707 -77.18 -43.51 -33.64
C ASP A 707 -78.36 -43.34 -34.62
N LYS A 708 -78.43 -42.22 -35.33
CA LYS A 708 -79.44 -42.02 -36.40
C LYS A 708 -79.27 -43.02 -37.54
N ALA A 709 -78.03 -43.29 -37.97
CA ALA A 709 -77.76 -44.30 -39.00
C ALA A 709 -78.16 -45.71 -38.52
N LYS A 710 -77.91 -46.04 -37.24
CA LYS A 710 -78.42 -47.26 -36.61
C LYS A 710 -79.95 -47.34 -36.68
N GLU A 711 -80.68 -46.30 -36.25
CA GLU A 711 -82.15 -46.27 -36.32
C GLU A 711 -82.67 -46.50 -37.75
N GLU A 712 -81.99 -45.95 -38.75
CA GLU A 712 -82.36 -46.13 -40.16
C GLU A 712 -82.14 -47.58 -40.65
N ALA A 713 -81.07 -48.23 -40.22
CA ALA A 713 -80.83 -49.65 -40.49
C ALA A 713 -81.82 -50.57 -39.75
N GLU A 714 -82.25 -50.20 -38.54
CA GLU A 714 -83.32 -50.91 -37.82
C GLU A 714 -84.67 -50.81 -38.55
N LYS A 715 -85.05 -49.62 -39.02
CA LYS A 715 -86.27 -49.41 -39.82
C LYS A 715 -86.23 -50.18 -41.14
N ALA A 716 -85.06 -50.33 -41.75
CA ALA A 716 -84.85 -51.20 -42.90
C ALA A 716 -85.08 -52.69 -42.54
N ALA A 717 -84.49 -53.20 -41.45
CA ALA A 717 -84.65 -54.59 -41.00
C ALA A 717 -86.10 -54.95 -40.61
N GLN A 718 -86.87 -53.99 -40.10
CA GLN A 718 -88.32 -54.16 -39.86
C GLN A 718 -89.13 -54.24 -41.17
N THR A 719 -88.62 -53.67 -42.27
CA THR A 719 -89.30 -53.64 -43.58
C THR A 719 -89.05 -54.91 -44.38
N ALA A 720 -87.84 -55.49 -44.32
CA ALA A 720 -87.52 -56.78 -44.95
C ALA A 720 -86.52 -57.61 -44.13
N GLN A 721 -86.93 -58.84 -43.78
CA GLN A 721 -86.10 -59.82 -43.09
C GLN A 721 -85.15 -60.52 -44.07
N LEU A 722 -84.07 -59.82 -44.45
CA LEU A 722 -83.01 -60.32 -45.33
C LEU A 722 -81.70 -60.48 -44.54
N SER A 723 -80.84 -61.42 -44.94
CA SER A 723 -79.49 -61.57 -44.38
C SER A 723 -78.67 -60.29 -44.55
N GLU A 724 -78.61 -59.76 -45.78
CA GLU A 724 -77.89 -58.53 -46.13
C GLU A 724 -78.29 -57.34 -45.25
N VAL A 725 -79.60 -57.17 -45.01
CA VAL A 725 -80.15 -56.08 -44.18
C VAL A 725 -79.83 -56.32 -42.70
N THR A 726 -79.81 -57.58 -42.25
CA THR A 726 -79.48 -57.96 -40.87
C THR A 726 -77.99 -57.75 -40.58
N GLU A 727 -77.10 -58.12 -41.52
CA GLU A 727 -75.66 -57.85 -41.46
C GLU A 727 -75.36 -56.34 -41.46
N ALA A 728 -76.02 -55.59 -42.36
CA ALA A 728 -75.90 -54.15 -42.42
C ALA A 728 -76.41 -53.46 -41.15
N LYS A 729 -77.52 -53.95 -40.56
CA LYS A 729 -77.99 -53.51 -39.24
C LYS A 729 -76.93 -53.76 -38.15
N GLY A 730 -76.39 -54.98 -38.06
CA GLY A 730 -75.37 -55.34 -37.07
C GLY A 730 -74.08 -54.51 -37.21
N LYS A 731 -73.66 -54.21 -38.45
CA LYS A 731 -72.59 -53.24 -38.72
C LYS A 731 -72.91 -51.84 -38.18
N ALA A 732 -74.10 -51.32 -38.46
CA ALA A 732 -74.51 -49.99 -38.00
C ALA A 732 -74.60 -49.92 -36.45
N GLU A 733 -75.13 -50.95 -35.79
CA GLU A 733 -75.17 -51.07 -34.32
C GLU A 733 -73.77 -51.08 -33.69
N ASN A 734 -72.85 -51.87 -34.24
CA ASN A 734 -71.48 -51.94 -33.76
C ASN A 734 -70.74 -50.60 -33.95
N MET A 735 -70.94 -49.93 -35.08
CA MET A 735 -70.30 -48.64 -35.38
C MET A 735 -70.90 -47.49 -34.58
N ALA A 736 -72.22 -47.48 -34.32
CA ALA A 736 -72.83 -46.53 -33.38
C ALA A 736 -72.30 -46.72 -31.95
N THR A 737 -72.17 -47.98 -31.51
CA THR A 737 -71.59 -48.32 -30.20
C THR A 737 -70.12 -47.88 -30.10
N LEU A 738 -69.32 -48.07 -31.16
CA LEU A 738 -67.94 -47.58 -31.21
C LEU A 738 -67.86 -46.04 -31.19
N ALA A 739 -68.74 -45.36 -31.93
CA ALA A 739 -68.84 -43.90 -31.89
C ALA A 739 -69.22 -43.39 -30.49
N LYS A 740 -70.10 -44.10 -29.77
CA LYS A 740 -70.48 -43.82 -28.38
C LYS A 740 -69.32 -43.95 -27.42
N THR A 741 -68.57 -45.06 -27.48
CA THR A 741 -67.38 -45.28 -26.65
C THR A 741 -66.34 -44.19 -26.90
N ASN A 742 -66.06 -43.86 -28.16
CA ASN A 742 -65.10 -42.83 -28.52
C ASN A 742 -65.56 -41.41 -28.10
N ALA A 743 -66.86 -41.11 -28.17
CA ALA A 743 -67.41 -39.87 -27.62
C ALA A 743 -67.31 -39.80 -26.08
N GLY A 744 -67.48 -40.93 -25.39
CA GLY A 744 -67.24 -41.05 -23.95
C GLY A 744 -65.76 -40.82 -23.58
N THR A 745 -64.82 -41.38 -24.34
CA THR A 745 -63.38 -41.13 -24.18
C THR A 745 -63.05 -39.65 -24.41
N ALA A 746 -63.55 -39.03 -25.49
CA ALA A 746 -63.34 -37.60 -25.75
C ALA A 746 -63.94 -36.71 -24.64
N GLU A 747 -65.11 -37.09 -24.10
CA GLU A 747 -65.72 -36.41 -22.95
C GLU A 747 -64.88 -36.51 -21.68
N LYS A 748 -64.30 -37.69 -21.41
CA LYS A 748 -63.44 -37.94 -20.24
C LYS A 748 -62.10 -37.19 -20.34
N GLU A 749 -61.36 -37.34 -21.44
CA GLU A 749 -60.06 -36.68 -21.63
C GLU A 749 -60.20 -35.15 -21.55
N ALA A 750 -61.28 -34.58 -22.11
CA ALA A 750 -61.56 -33.15 -22.00
C ALA A 750 -61.99 -32.72 -20.58
N GLN A 751 -62.64 -33.58 -19.80
CA GLN A 751 -62.88 -33.31 -18.37
C GLN A 751 -61.58 -33.32 -17.58
N GLU A 752 -60.72 -34.34 -17.76
CA GLU A 752 -59.42 -34.39 -17.08
C GLU A 752 -58.51 -33.22 -17.49
N ALA A 753 -58.56 -32.76 -18.75
CA ALA A 753 -57.86 -31.56 -19.19
C ALA A 753 -58.35 -30.30 -18.44
N ASN A 754 -59.67 -30.13 -18.29
CA ASN A 754 -60.26 -29.04 -17.50
C ASN A 754 -59.85 -29.11 -16.02
N GLU A 755 -59.90 -30.29 -15.40
CA GLU A 755 -59.52 -30.48 -14.00
C GLU A 755 -58.02 -30.20 -13.78
N SER A 756 -57.18 -30.66 -14.70
CA SER A 756 -55.73 -30.38 -14.71
C SER A 756 -55.46 -28.87 -14.83
N ALA A 757 -56.13 -28.19 -15.77
CA ALA A 757 -56.08 -26.74 -15.96
C ALA A 757 -56.54 -25.96 -14.72
N ASN A 758 -57.67 -26.35 -14.14
CA ASN A 758 -58.18 -25.77 -12.89
C ASN A 758 -57.17 -25.91 -11.74
N SER A 759 -56.43 -27.03 -11.66
CA SER A 759 -55.41 -27.26 -10.63
C SER A 759 -54.15 -26.39 -10.72
N ILE A 760 -53.94 -25.68 -11.84
CA ILE A 760 -52.68 -24.98 -12.13
C ILE A 760 -52.85 -23.52 -12.56
N ARG A 761 -54.05 -23.10 -13.03
CA ARG A 761 -54.32 -21.74 -13.53
C ARG A 761 -53.89 -20.64 -12.56
N ASP A 762 -54.21 -20.77 -11.27
CA ASP A 762 -53.87 -19.74 -10.26
C ASP A 762 -52.40 -19.74 -9.83
N LYS A 763 -51.67 -20.84 -10.05
CA LYS A 763 -50.20 -20.88 -9.91
C LYS A 763 -49.54 -20.24 -11.14
N ALA A 764 -49.98 -20.59 -12.35
CA ALA A 764 -49.45 -20.05 -13.60
C ALA A 764 -49.56 -18.52 -13.71
N LYS A 765 -50.59 -17.93 -13.09
CA LYS A 765 -50.76 -16.47 -12.91
C LYS A 765 -49.75 -15.83 -11.95
N LYS A 766 -49.13 -16.59 -11.05
CA LYS A 766 -48.27 -16.07 -9.96
C LYS A 766 -46.79 -16.32 -10.20
N GLU A 767 -46.45 -17.52 -10.65
CA GLU A 767 -45.08 -18.04 -10.69
C GLU A 767 -44.82 -18.92 -11.92
N ILE A 768 -43.54 -19.02 -12.30
CA ILE A 768 -43.07 -19.87 -13.40
C ILE A 768 -42.25 -21.01 -12.80
N THR A 769 -42.89 -22.16 -12.60
CA THR A 769 -42.24 -23.34 -12.00
C THR A 769 -42.25 -24.52 -12.97
N GLU A 770 -41.35 -25.49 -12.75
CA GLU A 770 -41.35 -26.74 -13.51
C GLU A 770 -42.63 -27.56 -13.28
N GLU A 771 -43.33 -27.37 -12.15
CA GLU A 771 -44.68 -27.94 -11.96
C GLU A 771 -45.69 -27.35 -12.96
N VAL A 772 -45.69 -26.01 -13.14
CA VAL A 772 -46.56 -25.33 -14.11
C VAL A 772 -46.26 -25.83 -15.52
N LYS A 773 -44.97 -25.85 -15.94
CA LYS A 773 -44.57 -26.35 -17.27
C LYS A 773 -45.00 -27.80 -17.48
N LYS A 774 -44.72 -28.69 -16.53
CA LYS A 774 -45.05 -30.12 -16.63
C LYS A 774 -46.56 -30.37 -16.74
N LYS A 775 -47.38 -29.59 -16.01
CA LYS A 775 -48.84 -29.69 -16.10
C LYS A 775 -49.43 -29.10 -17.38
N ILE A 776 -48.81 -28.08 -17.99
CA ILE A 776 -49.22 -27.59 -19.32
C ILE A 776 -49.07 -28.72 -20.36
N GLU A 777 -47.93 -29.42 -20.34
CA GLU A 777 -47.69 -30.56 -21.22
C GLU A 777 -48.62 -31.76 -20.92
N GLU A 778 -49.05 -31.95 -19.67
CA GLU A 778 -50.09 -32.93 -19.30
C GLU A 778 -51.48 -32.57 -19.88
N ILE A 779 -51.90 -31.30 -19.76
CA ILE A 779 -53.16 -30.79 -20.32
C ILE A 779 -53.18 -30.96 -21.84
N LYS A 780 -52.07 -30.62 -22.50
CA LYS A 780 -51.85 -30.79 -23.95
C LYS A 780 -51.94 -32.25 -24.40
N GLY A 781 -51.38 -33.19 -23.63
CA GLY A 781 -51.53 -34.62 -23.90
C GLY A 781 -53.00 -35.07 -23.87
N LYS A 782 -53.76 -34.63 -22.85
CA LYS A 782 -55.20 -34.93 -22.71
C LYS A 782 -56.04 -34.28 -23.81
N ALA A 783 -55.72 -33.06 -24.22
CA ALA A 783 -56.36 -32.38 -25.35
C ALA A 783 -56.10 -33.10 -26.70
N GLU A 784 -54.89 -33.62 -26.91
CA GLU A 784 -54.56 -34.43 -28.09
C GLU A 784 -55.28 -35.80 -28.07
N ASN A 785 -55.40 -36.44 -26.91
CA ASN A 785 -56.19 -37.67 -26.74
C ASN A 785 -57.68 -37.45 -27.04
N ALA A 786 -58.27 -36.35 -26.53
CA ALA A 786 -59.65 -35.97 -26.86
C ALA A 786 -59.83 -35.80 -28.37
N SER A 787 -58.89 -35.16 -29.06
CA SER A 787 -58.90 -35.00 -30.52
C SER A 787 -58.77 -36.34 -31.27
N LYS A 788 -57.91 -37.26 -30.82
CA LYS A 788 -57.82 -38.63 -31.37
C LYS A 788 -59.14 -39.38 -31.22
N ALA A 789 -59.76 -39.34 -30.04
CA ALA A 789 -61.04 -39.98 -29.79
C ALA A 789 -62.18 -39.37 -30.64
N ALA A 790 -62.20 -38.05 -30.85
CA ALA A 790 -63.16 -37.38 -31.74
C ALA A 790 -63.03 -37.81 -33.21
N LYS A 791 -61.79 -37.99 -33.70
CA LYS A 791 -61.53 -38.54 -35.04
C LYS A 791 -62.05 -39.97 -35.18
N GLU A 792 -61.77 -40.85 -34.21
CA GLU A 792 -62.27 -42.23 -34.21
C GLU A 792 -63.81 -42.30 -34.10
N ALA A 793 -64.45 -41.39 -33.36
CA ALA A 793 -65.90 -41.26 -33.35
C ALA A 793 -66.47 -40.92 -34.75
N LYS A 794 -65.81 -40.05 -35.51
CA LYS A 794 -66.20 -39.72 -36.90
C LYS A 794 -65.89 -40.84 -37.92
N LYS A 795 -64.80 -41.60 -37.76
CA LYS A 795 -64.55 -42.82 -38.55
C LYS A 795 -65.68 -43.83 -38.35
N ALA A 796 -66.12 -44.02 -37.11
CA ALA A 796 -67.23 -44.89 -36.75
C ALA A 796 -68.58 -44.37 -37.29
N GLN A 797 -68.88 -43.08 -37.14
CA GLN A 797 -70.06 -42.43 -37.75
C GLN A 797 -70.16 -42.72 -39.25
N THR A 798 -69.08 -42.48 -39.99
CA THR A 798 -69.06 -42.62 -41.45
C THR A 798 -69.36 -44.07 -41.88
N LYS A 799 -68.85 -45.05 -41.12
CA LYS A 799 -69.14 -46.49 -41.34
C LYS A 799 -70.56 -46.88 -40.96
N ALA A 800 -71.14 -46.28 -39.92
CA ALA A 800 -72.56 -46.47 -39.59
C ALA A 800 -73.47 -45.92 -40.72
N GLU A 801 -73.16 -44.75 -41.26
CA GLU A 801 -73.89 -44.15 -42.40
C GLU A 801 -73.80 -45.01 -43.67
N ILE A 802 -72.63 -45.57 -43.99
CA ILE A 802 -72.46 -46.51 -45.11
C ILE A 802 -73.31 -47.77 -44.89
N ALA A 803 -73.27 -48.36 -43.69
CA ALA A 803 -74.04 -49.56 -43.37
C ALA A 803 -75.57 -49.32 -43.46
N ALA A 804 -76.04 -48.16 -42.99
CA ALA A 804 -77.45 -47.76 -43.13
C ALA A 804 -77.87 -47.56 -44.60
N ALA A 805 -76.96 -47.05 -45.44
CA ALA A 805 -77.19 -46.90 -46.88
C ALA A 805 -77.32 -48.27 -47.58
N VAL A 806 -76.44 -49.24 -47.25
CA VAL A 806 -76.54 -50.63 -47.73
C VAL A 806 -77.87 -51.27 -47.30
N ALA A 807 -78.26 -51.14 -46.02
CA ALA A 807 -79.51 -51.69 -45.52
C ALA A 807 -80.74 -51.14 -46.28
N LYS A 808 -80.76 -49.82 -46.53
CA LYS A 808 -81.82 -49.16 -47.33
C LYS A 808 -81.87 -49.67 -48.77
N ALA A 809 -80.72 -49.83 -49.44
CA ALA A 809 -80.66 -50.29 -50.82
C ALA A 809 -81.10 -51.76 -50.97
N ALA A 810 -80.71 -52.64 -50.04
CA ALA A 810 -81.14 -54.05 -50.04
C ALA A 810 -82.67 -54.19 -49.81
N VAL A 811 -83.27 -53.37 -48.94
CA VAL A 811 -84.74 -53.29 -48.80
C VAL A 811 -85.40 -52.80 -50.10
N ALA A 812 -84.84 -51.79 -50.75
CA ALA A 812 -85.37 -51.28 -52.02
C ALA A 812 -85.35 -52.36 -53.12
N LYS A 813 -84.23 -53.08 -53.26
CA LYS A 813 -84.07 -54.24 -54.17
C LYS A 813 -85.14 -55.32 -53.93
N ASP A 814 -85.39 -55.71 -52.68
CA ASP A 814 -86.44 -56.68 -52.34
C ASP A 814 -87.87 -56.17 -52.57
N VAL A 815 -88.18 -54.94 -52.19
CA VAL A 815 -89.49 -54.31 -52.46
C VAL A 815 -89.77 -54.25 -53.97
N ALA A 816 -88.76 -53.90 -54.78
CA ALA A 816 -88.87 -53.87 -56.22
C ALA A 816 -89.06 -55.27 -56.82
N LYS A 817 -88.33 -56.28 -56.35
CA LYS A 817 -88.52 -57.69 -56.77
C LYS A 817 -89.90 -58.22 -56.40
N LYS A 818 -90.39 -57.97 -55.19
CA LYS A 818 -91.75 -58.33 -54.76
C LYS A 818 -92.81 -57.65 -55.63
N ALA A 819 -92.59 -56.39 -56.01
CA ALA A 819 -93.45 -55.68 -56.95
C ALA A 819 -93.42 -56.33 -58.35
N GLN A 820 -92.24 -56.66 -58.89
CA GLN A 820 -92.15 -57.40 -60.15
C GLN A 820 -92.91 -58.74 -60.08
N SER A 821 -92.64 -59.57 -59.06
CA SER A 821 -93.27 -60.89 -58.93
C SER A 821 -94.80 -60.76 -58.92
N ALA A 822 -95.36 -59.83 -58.14
CA ALA A 822 -96.80 -59.59 -58.12
C ALA A 822 -97.34 -59.06 -59.47
N ALA A 823 -96.56 -58.25 -60.20
CA ALA A 823 -96.94 -57.76 -61.52
C ALA A 823 -96.92 -58.84 -62.61
N ASP A 824 -95.88 -59.68 -62.66
CA ASP A 824 -95.80 -60.85 -63.56
C ASP A 824 -96.93 -61.85 -63.21
N ASP A 825 -97.26 -62.03 -61.94
CA ASP A 825 -98.36 -62.89 -61.50
C ASP A 825 -99.74 -62.29 -61.88
N ALA A 826 -99.90 -60.97 -61.80
CA ALA A 826 -101.10 -60.26 -62.27
C ALA A 826 -101.28 -60.40 -63.79
N LYS A 827 -100.21 -60.25 -64.56
CA LYS A 827 -100.14 -60.53 -66.01
C LYS A 827 -100.50 -61.99 -66.32
N ASN A 828 -99.91 -62.97 -65.63
CA ASN A 828 -100.21 -64.39 -65.84
C ASN A 828 -101.69 -64.72 -65.57
N LYS A 829 -102.27 -64.14 -64.52
CA LYS A 829 -103.70 -64.27 -64.20
C LYS A 829 -104.58 -63.54 -65.24
N ALA A 830 -104.13 -62.41 -65.78
CA ALA A 830 -104.81 -61.67 -66.85
C ALA A 830 -104.78 -62.44 -68.18
N ASP A 831 -103.71 -63.17 -68.48
CA ASP A 831 -103.61 -64.08 -69.63
C ASP A 831 -104.56 -65.29 -69.49
N GLN A 832 -104.66 -65.89 -68.30
CA GLN A 832 -105.65 -66.94 -68.03
C GLN A 832 -107.10 -66.42 -68.09
N ALA A 833 -107.34 -65.15 -67.77
CA ALA A 833 -108.62 -64.50 -68.05
C ALA A 833 -108.83 -64.31 -69.56
N ALA A 834 -107.80 -63.86 -70.28
CA ALA A 834 -107.84 -63.60 -71.72
C ALA A 834 -108.12 -64.85 -72.57
N LYS A 835 -107.66 -66.05 -72.14
CA LYS A 835 -108.03 -67.35 -72.76
C LYS A 835 -109.54 -67.59 -72.88
N THR A 836 -110.36 -66.85 -72.13
CA THR A 836 -111.84 -66.91 -72.23
C THR A 836 -112.45 -65.65 -72.87
N VAL A 837 -111.76 -64.49 -72.77
CA VAL A 837 -112.17 -63.18 -73.30
C VAL A 837 -110.96 -62.34 -73.68
N GLU A 838 -110.65 -62.26 -74.97
CA GLU A 838 -109.67 -61.30 -75.46
C GLU A 838 -110.02 -59.85 -75.10
N SER A 839 -109.05 -59.09 -74.56
CA SER A 839 -109.26 -57.72 -74.09
C SER A 839 -107.95 -56.91 -74.02
N LYS A 840 -108.02 -55.59 -74.21
CA LYS A 840 -106.85 -54.67 -74.17
C LYS A 840 -106.10 -54.70 -72.83
N ALA A 841 -106.81 -54.90 -71.73
CA ALA A 841 -106.25 -55.03 -70.38
C ALA A 841 -105.17 -56.13 -70.24
N LYS A 842 -105.17 -57.13 -71.12
CA LYS A 842 -104.08 -58.12 -71.25
C LYS A 842 -102.74 -57.45 -71.60
N GLY A 843 -102.75 -56.56 -72.61
CA GLY A 843 -101.56 -55.84 -73.06
C GLY A 843 -101.11 -54.77 -72.07
N GLU A 844 -102.07 -54.09 -71.42
CA GLU A 844 -101.81 -53.12 -70.35
C GLU A 844 -101.13 -53.80 -69.13
N ALA A 845 -101.65 -54.95 -68.67
CA ALA A 845 -101.02 -55.75 -67.61
C ALA A 845 -99.61 -56.24 -68.01
N ALA A 846 -99.42 -56.68 -69.25
CA ALA A 846 -98.13 -57.13 -69.75
C ALA A 846 -97.09 -55.99 -69.84
N SER A 847 -97.51 -54.79 -70.26
CA SER A 847 -96.65 -53.60 -70.31
C SER A 847 -96.30 -53.09 -68.90
N ALA A 848 -97.27 -53.08 -67.98
CA ALA A 848 -97.04 -52.71 -66.59
C ALA A 848 -96.08 -53.69 -65.89
N ALA A 849 -96.23 -55.00 -66.10
CA ALA A 849 -95.29 -56.01 -65.60
C ALA A 849 -93.88 -55.88 -66.21
N ALA A 850 -93.77 -55.52 -67.51
CA ALA A 850 -92.48 -55.25 -68.14
C ALA A 850 -91.75 -54.06 -67.48
N LYS A 851 -92.48 -52.96 -67.20
CA LYS A 851 -91.93 -51.81 -66.46
C LYS A 851 -91.59 -52.14 -65.00
N ALA A 852 -92.43 -52.93 -64.33
CA ALA A 852 -92.12 -53.40 -62.97
C ALA A 852 -90.81 -54.21 -62.94
N LYS A 853 -90.56 -55.03 -63.97
CA LYS A 853 -89.30 -55.76 -64.15
C LYS A 853 -88.11 -54.87 -64.49
N GLU A 854 -88.31 -53.87 -65.34
CA GLU A 854 -87.29 -52.87 -65.69
C GLU A 854 -86.82 -52.11 -64.43
N TYR A 855 -87.76 -51.51 -63.69
CA TYR A 855 -87.46 -50.80 -62.45
C TYR A 855 -86.94 -51.73 -61.33
N ALA A 856 -87.40 -52.99 -61.26
CA ALA A 856 -86.81 -53.96 -60.34
C ALA A 856 -85.36 -54.29 -60.67
N LYS A 857 -85.00 -54.36 -61.97
CA LYS A 857 -83.61 -54.49 -62.38
C LYS A 857 -82.80 -53.23 -62.04
N THR A 858 -83.33 -52.03 -62.28
CA THR A 858 -82.65 -50.79 -61.88
C THR A 858 -82.41 -50.70 -60.37
N ALA A 859 -83.39 -51.12 -59.55
CA ALA A 859 -83.25 -51.17 -58.09
C ALA A 859 -82.21 -52.21 -57.64
N GLU A 860 -82.13 -53.35 -58.34
CA GLU A 860 -81.13 -54.40 -58.11
C GLU A 860 -79.72 -53.95 -58.52
N ASP A 861 -79.52 -53.53 -59.77
CA ASP A 861 -78.24 -53.05 -60.31
C ASP A 861 -77.64 -51.94 -59.41
N ALA A 862 -78.48 -50.99 -58.97
CA ALA A 862 -78.05 -49.89 -58.09
C ALA A 862 -77.73 -50.34 -56.66
N ALA A 863 -78.44 -51.35 -56.11
CA ALA A 863 -78.15 -51.88 -54.78
C ALA A 863 -76.88 -52.75 -54.74
N ASP A 864 -76.59 -53.47 -55.82
CA ASP A 864 -75.33 -54.22 -55.94
C ASP A 864 -74.13 -53.28 -56.15
N GLU A 865 -74.32 -52.16 -56.86
CA GLU A 865 -73.32 -51.09 -56.93
C GLU A 865 -73.09 -50.42 -55.55
N VAL A 866 -74.15 -50.20 -54.76
CA VAL A 866 -74.04 -49.76 -53.36
C VAL A 866 -73.21 -50.76 -52.53
N LEU A 867 -73.48 -52.06 -52.63
CA LEU A 867 -72.79 -53.08 -51.84
C LEU A 867 -71.30 -53.21 -52.20
N LEU A 868 -70.93 -52.97 -53.45
CA LEU A 868 -69.53 -52.87 -53.88
C LEU A 868 -68.89 -51.56 -53.36
N LYS A 869 -69.48 -50.40 -53.67
CA LYS A 869 -68.89 -49.09 -53.33
C LYS A 869 -68.88 -48.80 -51.83
N ALA A 870 -69.75 -49.45 -51.06
CA ALA A 870 -69.69 -49.45 -49.60
C ALA A 870 -68.39 -50.06 -49.06
N LYS A 871 -67.87 -51.12 -49.68
CA LYS A 871 -66.60 -51.76 -49.27
C LYS A 871 -65.41 -50.85 -49.58
N ASP A 872 -65.36 -50.29 -50.79
CA ASP A 872 -64.35 -49.30 -51.21
C ASP A 872 -64.33 -48.10 -50.23
N ALA A 873 -65.50 -47.62 -49.81
CA ALA A 873 -65.64 -46.50 -48.88
C ALA A 873 -65.27 -46.89 -47.43
N GLU A 874 -65.71 -48.05 -46.94
CA GLU A 874 -65.35 -48.56 -45.59
C GLU A 874 -63.83 -48.72 -45.44
N GLU A 875 -63.12 -49.14 -46.50
CA GLU A 875 -61.67 -49.30 -46.51
C GLU A 875 -60.92 -47.97 -46.62
N GLU A 876 -61.32 -47.05 -47.51
CA GLU A 876 -60.70 -45.72 -47.58
C GLU A 876 -60.84 -44.97 -46.24
N VAL A 877 -62.01 -45.06 -45.58
CA VAL A 877 -62.26 -44.52 -44.23
C VAL A 877 -61.43 -45.23 -43.14
N LYS A 878 -61.08 -46.50 -43.33
CA LYS A 878 -60.19 -47.23 -42.39
C LYS A 878 -58.74 -46.75 -42.53
N ASN A 879 -58.25 -46.66 -43.75
CA ASN A 879 -56.81 -46.57 -44.02
C ASN A 879 -56.31 -45.12 -44.16
N ASN A 880 -57.11 -44.21 -44.75
CA ASN A 880 -56.63 -42.90 -45.22
C ASN A 880 -57.27 -41.68 -44.52
N TRP A 881 -58.10 -41.88 -43.50
CA TRP A 881 -58.85 -40.80 -42.82
C TRP A 881 -57.99 -39.65 -42.28
N ASP A 882 -56.83 -39.96 -41.69
CA ASP A 882 -55.94 -38.95 -41.10
C ASP A 882 -55.07 -38.23 -42.15
N ASN A 883 -55.09 -38.65 -43.41
CA ASN A 883 -54.43 -37.97 -44.51
C ASN A 883 -55.35 -36.89 -45.10
N GLN A 884 -55.03 -35.61 -44.87
CA GLN A 884 -55.81 -34.48 -45.39
C GLN A 884 -55.99 -34.51 -46.92
N GLN A 885 -55.00 -34.99 -47.68
CA GLN A 885 -55.09 -35.07 -49.15
C GLN A 885 -56.13 -36.09 -49.63
N LYS A 886 -56.49 -37.07 -48.78
CA LYS A 886 -57.50 -38.11 -49.08
C LYS A 886 -58.90 -37.80 -48.56
N LYS A 887 -59.08 -36.71 -47.81
CA LYS A 887 -60.40 -36.30 -47.26
C LYS A 887 -61.46 -36.08 -48.35
N THR A 888 -61.06 -35.56 -49.51
CA THR A 888 -61.94 -35.36 -50.68
C THR A 888 -62.33 -36.69 -51.35
N ASP A 889 -61.40 -37.63 -51.50
CA ASP A 889 -61.62 -38.98 -52.05
C ASP A 889 -62.61 -39.79 -51.16
N ILE A 890 -62.37 -39.77 -49.83
CA ILE A 890 -63.31 -40.33 -48.84
C ILE A 890 -64.72 -39.74 -48.99
N THR A 891 -64.83 -38.40 -49.07
CA THR A 891 -66.12 -37.71 -49.19
C THR A 891 -66.83 -38.08 -50.50
N SER A 892 -66.08 -38.19 -51.60
CA SER A 892 -66.59 -38.59 -52.91
C SER A 892 -67.14 -40.03 -52.88
N LYS A 893 -66.36 -40.99 -52.38
CA LYS A 893 -66.77 -42.41 -52.25
C LYS A 893 -68.02 -42.59 -51.39
N VAL A 894 -68.11 -41.88 -50.26
CA VAL A 894 -69.29 -41.90 -49.38
C VAL A 894 -70.52 -41.28 -50.06
N ASN A 895 -70.35 -40.19 -50.82
CA ASN A 895 -71.45 -39.57 -51.55
C ASN A 895 -71.98 -40.46 -52.68
N HIS A 896 -71.09 -41.16 -53.42
CA HIS A 896 -71.48 -42.13 -54.45
C HIS A 896 -72.39 -43.25 -53.89
N VAL A 897 -72.05 -43.79 -52.71
CA VAL A 897 -72.88 -44.78 -52.00
C VAL A 897 -74.26 -44.20 -51.65
N LYS A 898 -74.33 -42.96 -51.17
CA LYS A 898 -75.60 -42.28 -50.83
C LYS A 898 -76.47 -41.98 -52.05
N GLU A 899 -75.85 -41.57 -53.17
CA GLU A 899 -76.55 -41.34 -54.43
C GLU A 899 -77.15 -42.65 -54.97
N LYS A 900 -76.35 -43.71 -55.05
CA LYS A 900 -76.79 -45.03 -55.55
C LYS A 900 -77.86 -45.67 -54.68
N THR A 901 -77.81 -45.43 -53.37
CA THR A 901 -78.90 -45.82 -52.44
C THR A 901 -80.20 -45.11 -52.79
N SER A 902 -80.15 -43.81 -53.12
CA SER A 902 -81.33 -43.05 -53.56
C SER A 902 -81.87 -43.55 -54.91
N GLN A 903 -80.98 -43.82 -55.88
CA GLN A 903 -81.35 -44.41 -57.18
C GLN A 903 -82.10 -45.76 -57.00
N SER A 904 -81.62 -46.64 -56.10
CA SER A 904 -82.30 -47.91 -55.79
C SER A 904 -83.67 -47.70 -55.13
N ILE A 905 -83.76 -46.80 -54.14
CA ILE A 905 -85.01 -46.45 -53.45
C ILE A 905 -86.07 -45.91 -54.42
N ASP A 906 -85.70 -45.03 -55.35
CA ASP A 906 -86.64 -44.42 -56.29
C ASP A 906 -87.07 -45.42 -57.38
N ALA A 907 -86.17 -46.26 -57.87
CA ALA A 907 -86.52 -47.38 -58.75
C ALA A 907 -87.53 -48.34 -58.07
N ALA A 908 -87.38 -48.62 -56.77
CA ALA A 908 -88.34 -49.44 -56.02
C ALA A 908 -89.73 -48.79 -55.90
N LYS A 909 -89.82 -47.45 -55.81
CA LYS A 909 -91.10 -46.72 -55.84
C LYS A 909 -91.79 -46.87 -57.20
N GLU A 910 -91.05 -46.73 -58.30
CA GLU A 910 -91.62 -46.88 -59.65
C GLU A 910 -92.01 -48.34 -59.96
N ALA A 911 -91.22 -49.32 -59.50
CA ALA A 911 -91.58 -50.74 -59.58
C ALA A 911 -92.92 -51.03 -58.87
N LYS A 912 -93.13 -50.45 -57.68
CA LYS A 912 -94.40 -50.56 -56.94
C LYS A 912 -95.58 -49.92 -57.68
N LYS A 913 -95.42 -48.73 -58.25
CA LYS A 913 -96.47 -48.11 -59.09
C LYS A 913 -96.81 -48.98 -60.31
N ALA A 914 -95.80 -49.56 -60.96
CA ALA A 914 -95.99 -50.44 -62.11
C ALA A 914 -96.71 -51.76 -61.74
N LYS A 915 -96.43 -52.34 -60.57
CA LYS A 915 -97.21 -53.45 -59.98
C LYS A 915 -98.67 -53.06 -59.78
N ASP A 916 -98.94 -51.94 -59.12
CA ASP A 916 -100.31 -51.53 -58.80
C ASP A 916 -101.14 -51.31 -60.09
N LEU A 917 -100.53 -50.78 -61.16
CA LEU A 917 -101.12 -50.72 -62.50
C LEU A 917 -101.40 -52.10 -63.12
N ALA A 918 -100.51 -53.08 -62.95
CA ALA A 918 -100.72 -54.44 -63.45
C ALA A 918 -101.89 -55.16 -62.75
N GLU A 919 -102.06 -54.94 -61.44
CA GLU A 919 -103.19 -55.47 -60.66
C GLU A 919 -104.53 -54.81 -61.04
N ILE A 920 -104.54 -53.51 -61.30
CA ILE A 920 -105.71 -52.81 -61.86
C ILE A 920 -106.11 -53.42 -63.21
N ALA A 921 -105.15 -53.65 -64.11
CA ALA A 921 -105.40 -54.26 -65.42
C ALA A 921 -105.89 -55.72 -65.30
N LEU A 922 -105.36 -56.51 -64.35
CA LEU A 922 -105.90 -57.83 -64.01
C LEU A 922 -107.39 -57.75 -63.65
N ASN A 923 -107.74 -56.85 -62.73
CA ASN A 923 -109.12 -56.72 -62.24
C ASN A 923 -110.09 -56.37 -63.38
N VAL A 924 -109.70 -55.47 -64.30
CA VAL A 924 -110.47 -55.15 -65.52
C VAL A 924 -110.63 -56.38 -66.42
N SER A 925 -109.57 -57.18 -66.60
CA SER A 925 -109.62 -58.43 -67.39
C SER A 925 -110.58 -59.46 -66.78
N GLN A 926 -110.55 -59.65 -65.45
CA GLN A 926 -111.47 -60.54 -64.75
C GLN A 926 -112.93 -60.08 -64.84
N GLN A 927 -113.22 -58.79 -64.68
CA GLN A 927 -114.56 -58.24 -64.84
C GLN A 927 -115.12 -58.49 -66.26
N ARG A 928 -114.31 -58.26 -67.30
CA ARG A 928 -114.69 -58.56 -68.70
C ARG A 928 -114.96 -60.06 -68.91
N LYS A 929 -114.18 -60.95 -68.30
CA LYS A 929 -114.44 -62.40 -68.28
C LYS A 929 -115.79 -62.75 -67.66
N GLN A 930 -116.14 -62.16 -66.52
CA GLN A 930 -117.44 -62.36 -65.90
C GLN A 930 -118.60 -61.83 -66.77
N GLN A 931 -118.45 -60.63 -67.37
CA GLN A 931 -119.47 -60.04 -68.26
C GLN A 931 -119.76 -60.94 -69.47
N LYS A 932 -118.74 -61.42 -70.19
CA LYS A 932 -118.93 -62.28 -71.37
C LYS A 932 -119.45 -63.68 -71.00
N MET A 933 -119.15 -64.18 -69.79
CA MET A 933 -119.79 -65.39 -69.25
C MET A 933 -121.29 -65.18 -68.94
N LYS A 934 -121.68 -64.01 -68.41
CA LYS A 934 -123.11 -63.62 -68.28
C LYS A 934 -123.80 -63.56 -69.65
N GLN A 935 -123.18 -62.90 -70.64
CA GLN A 935 -123.68 -62.87 -72.03
C GLN A 935 -123.79 -64.26 -72.67
N LYS A 936 -122.81 -65.16 -72.45
CA LYS A 936 -122.85 -66.54 -72.97
C LYS A 936 -123.96 -67.36 -72.33
N ARG A 937 -124.24 -67.18 -71.03
CA ARG A 937 -125.42 -67.76 -70.34
C ARG A 937 -126.73 -67.23 -70.94
N GLN A 938 -126.86 -65.92 -71.14
CA GLN A 938 -128.03 -65.30 -71.78
C GLN A 938 -128.24 -65.78 -73.23
N SER A 939 -127.18 -65.86 -74.04
CA SER A 939 -127.25 -66.37 -75.41
C SER A 939 -127.67 -67.84 -75.45
N ASN A 940 -127.16 -68.68 -74.53
CA ASN A 940 -127.61 -70.07 -74.42
C ASN A 940 -129.07 -70.17 -73.98
N GLN A 941 -129.56 -69.34 -73.04
CA GLN A 941 -130.98 -69.27 -72.70
C GLN A 941 -131.85 -68.87 -73.91
N GLN A 942 -131.45 -67.85 -74.68
CA GLN A 942 -132.14 -67.43 -75.91
C GLN A 942 -132.14 -68.53 -76.99
N ARG A 943 -131.02 -69.25 -77.18
CA ARG A 943 -130.95 -70.41 -78.08
C ARG A 943 -131.89 -71.52 -77.63
N ASN A 944 -131.95 -71.82 -76.33
CA ASN A 944 -132.82 -72.86 -75.79
C ASN A 944 -134.31 -72.47 -75.91
N GLN A 945 -134.65 -71.19 -75.73
CA GLN A 945 -135.98 -70.65 -76.02
C GLN A 945 -136.32 -70.75 -77.51
N LYS A 946 -135.43 -70.33 -78.43
CA LYS A 946 -135.61 -70.51 -79.89
C LYS A 946 -135.77 -71.99 -80.29
N GLY A 947 -135.03 -72.89 -79.65
CA GLY A 947 -135.15 -74.35 -79.82
C GLY A 947 -136.54 -74.84 -79.44
N LYS A 948 -137.01 -74.53 -78.22
CA LYS A 948 -138.37 -74.85 -77.76
C LYS A 948 -139.46 -74.22 -78.66
N LEU A 949 -139.23 -73.00 -79.18
CA LEU A 949 -140.15 -72.33 -80.10
C LEU A 949 -140.23 -73.03 -81.47
N ASN A 950 -139.08 -73.45 -82.03
CA ASN A 950 -139.03 -74.18 -83.29
C ASN A 950 -139.59 -75.60 -83.16
N LEU A 951 -139.41 -76.27 -82.02
CA LEU A 951 -140.05 -77.56 -81.74
C LEU A 951 -141.58 -77.41 -81.70
N ARG A 952 -142.10 -76.39 -81.00
CA ARG A 952 -143.54 -76.03 -81.00
C ARG A 952 -144.06 -75.64 -82.39
N ARG A 953 -143.24 -75.03 -83.26
CA ARG A 953 -143.60 -74.76 -84.67
C ARG A 953 -143.63 -76.03 -85.52
N ARG A 954 -142.74 -77.01 -85.29
CA ARG A 954 -142.76 -78.31 -85.99
C ARG A 954 -143.96 -79.17 -85.58
N THR A 955 -144.29 -79.29 -84.29
CA THR A 955 -145.48 -80.05 -83.87
C THR A 955 -146.78 -79.42 -84.39
N ARG A 956 -146.91 -78.08 -84.35
CA ARG A 956 -148.06 -77.39 -84.98
C ARG A 956 -148.15 -77.61 -86.50
N LYS A 957 -147.03 -77.74 -87.23
CA LYS A 957 -147.04 -78.10 -88.67
C LYS A 957 -147.42 -79.56 -88.93
N LEU A 958 -147.10 -80.48 -88.03
CA LEU A 958 -147.55 -81.88 -88.11
C LEU A 958 -149.06 -82.00 -87.83
N GLN A 959 -149.55 -81.36 -86.77
CA GLN A 959 -150.99 -81.33 -86.45
C GLN A 959 -151.84 -80.68 -87.56
N LYS A 960 -151.28 -79.71 -88.31
CA LYS A 960 -151.89 -79.11 -89.51
C LYS A 960 -151.73 -79.95 -90.81
N ARG A 961 -151.28 -81.20 -90.72
CA ARG A 961 -151.28 -82.18 -91.83
C ARG A 961 -152.07 -83.46 -91.49
N MET A 962 -152.70 -83.52 -90.32
CA MET A 962 -153.62 -84.58 -89.87
C MET A 962 -155.08 -84.07 -89.77
N LYS A 963 -155.33 -82.92 -90.41
CA LYS A 963 -156.61 -82.28 -90.71
C LYS A 963 -156.45 -81.61 -92.07
#